data_AF-A0A7D7QF67-F1
#
_entry.id   AF-A0A7D7QF67-F1
#
_cell.length_a   1.000
_cell.length_b   1.000
_cell.length_c   1.000
_cell.angle_alpha   90.00
_cell.angle_beta   90.00
_cell.angle_gamma   90.00
#
_symmetry.space_group_name_H-M   'P 1'
#
loop_
_entity.id
_entity.type
_entity.pdbx_description
1 polymer ?
#
loop_
_entity_poly.entity_id
_entity_poly.type
_entity_poly.pdbx_seq_one_letter_code
_entity_poly.pdbx_strand_id
1 'polypeptide(L)'
;MKKTLLFVILLISQTFFSQEDCSTALTVCGNSSITYSPSGIGLVNESLGGCLSTGEHNSIWYKITIATSGTLTFDLVPTDPAADYDWAVYGPNVACGNLGSPIRCNAATVIGVGASTGLNMTSTVISAAGGSTTPYCQYLDVTAGQTYYLYIDNWVGAGSTTTAPFSLTWGGTATMASPYNNPAISPNPFIAPGPNQDGVITLCTNPGVFDFSTLSAGIVNGNPNFTVTYHNNTNDLLTNSNPLGTVTVNTANTYYYALHYTDPTNPLNPINKCLEIGTINFVQGAITVGNATVNACNNNNEGTAIFDLTSVSAAMFADPTATRVYYRTINDMNNGVNPITNPAAFFTAAPTAVYMHVTTTQGCSNYGTISLQFYPTVVMNDASLTTCFIETNPATGLFDLNSAAVGGGTVAKTYYPSYTDAANGTNAISNPSAFVSPNTVVYVKGTSPNGCTGISQITLNVTSPNHSVVLKDKIICPEDTTTLDAGPGFSSYLWSTGATTSSISNVSVGSYWVKLTLGECVTKQTVTVSAAPIPVVSAIDISNNTITVNVIGGTPPYQFSMDNSVWQDSNIFTNVPRGKNMIYVKDSFDCEPSAIQITVPNLVNAITPNNDGVNDAIDYSSLGYKENLVIKIFDRYGINVYQADRSNGYKWDGRRSDRKISTGTYWYTVTWNEADAAGTPVKYSGWILVKNIE
;
A
#
# COMPACT_ATOMS: atom_id res chain seq x y z
N MET A 1 43.88 -26.44 63.10
CA MET A 1 44.10 -27.86 62.76
C MET A 1 43.63 -28.16 61.33
N LYS A 2 44.32 -27.65 60.30
CA LYS A 2 43.99 -27.89 58.87
C LYS A 2 45.21 -27.76 57.94
N LYS A 3 46.41 -28.14 58.42
CA LYS A 3 47.64 -28.14 57.60
C LYS A 3 48.36 -29.50 57.56
N THR A 4 47.85 -30.49 58.27
CA THR A 4 48.40 -31.87 58.30
C THR A 4 47.61 -32.87 57.45
N LEU A 5 46.47 -32.48 56.85
CA LEU A 5 45.67 -33.34 55.97
C LEU A 5 46.06 -33.22 54.48
N LEU A 6 46.75 -32.15 54.09
CA LEU A 6 47.18 -31.92 52.71
C LEU A 6 48.50 -32.66 52.37
N PHE A 7 49.24 -33.12 53.38
CA PHE A 7 50.50 -33.85 53.20
C PHE A 7 50.35 -35.38 53.19
N VAL A 8 49.17 -35.90 53.55
CA VAL A 8 48.88 -37.36 53.58
C VAL A 8 48.10 -37.84 52.35
N ILE A 9 47.45 -36.93 51.61
CA ILE A 9 46.71 -37.28 50.37
C ILE A 9 47.62 -37.18 49.12
N LEU A 10 48.78 -36.53 49.20
CA LEU A 10 49.75 -36.44 48.10
C LEU A 10 50.64 -37.69 47.94
N LEU A 11 50.43 -38.74 48.75
CA LEU A 11 51.23 -39.96 48.78
C LEU A 11 50.46 -41.24 48.39
N ILE A 12 49.20 -41.15 47.94
CA ILE A 12 48.37 -42.31 47.55
C ILE A 12 47.67 -42.10 46.19
N SER A 13 48.34 -41.47 45.22
CA SER A 13 47.86 -41.48 43.82
C SER A 13 48.96 -41.71 42.79
N GLN A 14 50.07 -42.33 43.20
CA GLN A 14 50.82 -43.15 42.26
C GLN A 14 50.14 -44.51 42.24
N THR A 15 49.01 -44.58 41.52
CA THR A 15 48.58 -45.87 40.99
C THR A 15 49.70 -46.32 40.07
N PHE A 16 50.56 -47.19 40.59
CA PHE A 16 51.46 -47.99 39.79
C PHE A 16 50.57 -48.67 38.74
N PHE A 17 50.64 -48.21 37.49
CA PHE A 17 50.09 -48.98 36.38
C PHE A 17 50.88 -50.28 36.38
N SER A 18 50.22 -51.42 36.60
CA SER A 18 50.91 -52.69 36.34
C SER A 18 51.13 -52.77 34.84
N GLN A 19 52.35 -53.13 34.45
CA GLN A 19 52.68 -53.45 33.09
C GLN A 19 51.72 -54.53 32.55
N GLU A 20 51.33 -54.45 31.28
CA GLU A 20 50.38 -55.40 30.71
C GLU A 20 51.05 -56.76 30.47
N ASP A 21 50.53 -57.79 31.13
CA ASP A 21 50.91 -59.18 30.95
C ASP A 21 50.32 -59.73 29.64
N CYS A 22 50.75 -60.91 29.20
CA CYS A 22 50.24 -61.55 28.00
C CYS A 22 48.70 -61.72 28.00
N SER A 23 48.09 -61.90 29.18
CA SER A 23 46.63 -62.06 29.32
C SER A 23 45.85 -60.75 29.15
N THR A 24 46.49 -59.61 29.41
CA THR A 24 45.91 -58.27 29.32
C THR A 24 46.50 -57.44 28.17
N ALA A 25 47.44 -58.01 27.41
CA ALA A 25 48.11 -57.48 26.23
C ALA A 25 47.34 -56.41 25.44
N LEU A 26 48.04 -55.31 25.15
CA LEU A 26 47.51 -54.18 24.42
C LEU A 26 47.16 -54.59 22.98
N THR A 27 45.93 -54.32 22.56
CA THR A 27 45.54 -54.63 21.18
C THR A 27 46.09 -53.58 20.23
N VAL A 28 46.76 -54.01 19.17
CA VAL A 28 47.25 -53.13 18.11
C VAL A 28 46.13 -52.83 17.14
N CYS A 29 45.90 -51.54 16.89
CA CYS A 29 44.76 -51.05 16.11
C CYS A 29 45.24 -50.41 14.82
N GLY A 30 45.20 -51.18 13.73
CA GLY A 30 45.72 -50.74 12.44
C GLY A 30 47.24 -50.53 12.45
N ASN A 31 47.77 -49.90 11.41
CA ASN A 31 49.20 -49.75 11.17
C ASN A 31 49.82 -48.50 11.83
N SER A 32 49.16 -47.92 12.82
CA SER A 32 49.65 -46.75 13.53
C SER A 32 50.92 -47.07 14.32
N SER A 33 51.89 -46.16 14.31
CA SER A 33 53.10 -46.27 15.11
C SER A 33 52.76 -46.23 16.60
N ILE A 34 53.52 -46.97 17.41
CA ILE A 34 53.35 -47.04 18.85
C ILE A 34 54.60 -46.49 19.52
N THR A 35 54.45 -45.64 20.54
CA THR A 35 55.55 -45.21 21.40
C THR A 35 55.23 -45.57 22.84
N TYR A 36 56.15 -46.26 23.52
CA TYR A 36 55.89 -46.76 24.87
C TYR A 36 57.18 -46.90 25.67
N SER A 37 57.09 -46.78 27.00
CA SER A 37 58.21 -46.96 27.93
C SER A 37 57.85 -48.09 28.91
N PRO A 38 58.29 -49.32 28.66
CA PRO A 38 57.98 -50.44 29.55
C PRO A 38 58.82 -50.34 30.84
N SER A 39 58.22 -50.77 31.95
CA SER A 39 58.86 -50.78 33.27
C SER A 39 58.34 -51.95 34.11
N GLY A 40 59.26 -52.76 34.63
CA GLY A 40 58.91 -53.97 35.37
C GLY A 40 58.29 -55.07 34.51
N ILE A 41 57.94 -56.18 35.16
CA ILE A 41 57.49 -57.42 34.50
C ILE A 41 55.97 -57.57 34.39
N GLY A 42 55.20 -56.66 34.97
CA GLY A 42 53.76 -56.84 35.12
C GLY A 42 53.36 -57.59 36.39
N LEU A 43 52.20 -58.24 36.37
CA LEU A 43 51.69 -59.01 37.50
C LEU A 43 52.08 -60.49 37.42
N VAL A 44 52.39 -60.98 36.23
CA VAL A 44 52.79 -62.35 35.94
C VAL A 44 54.23 -62.33 35.42
N ASN A 45 54.98 -63.42 35.64
CA ASN A 45 56.28 -63.61 35.00
C ASN A 45 56.16 -64.79 34.04
N GLU A 46 56.00 -64.50 32.76
CA GLU A 46 55.68 -65.50 31.75
C GLU A 46 56.88 -66.37 31.39
N SER A 47 56.59 -67.65 31.10
CA SER A 47 57.59 -68.56 30.53
C SER A 47 57.74 -68.30 29.03
N LEU A 48 58.67 -67.43 28.65
CA LEU A 48 58.86 -66.97 27.27
C LEU A 48 59.41 -68.05 26.31
N GLY A 49 60.38 -68.85 26.75
CA GLY A 49 61.01 -69.87 25.91
C GLY A 49 61.80 -69.33 24.70
N GLY A 50 62.35 -70.23 23.87
CA GLY A 50 63.12 -69.86 22.69
C GLY A 50 64.46 -69.17 23.03
N CYS A 51 64.71 -68.02 22.41
CA CYS A 51 65.94 -67.25 22.59
C CYS A 51 65.91 -66.29 23.80
N LEU A 52 64.78 -66.21 24.51
CA LEU A 52 64.60 -65.37 25.70
C LEU A 52 64.76 -66.22 26.96
N SER A 53 66.00 -66.52 27.34
CA SER A 53 66.31 -67.45 28.45
C SER A 53 66.32 -66.80 29.83
N THR A 54 66.24 -65.48 29.92
CA THR A 54 66.37 -64.69 31.15
C THR A 54 65.03 -64.23 31.75
N GLY A 55 63.90 -64.45 31.05
CA GLY A 55 62.57 -64.08 31.52
C GLY A 55 62.22 -62.61 31.28
N GLU A 56 61.18 -62.11 31.96
CA GLU A 56 60.73 -60.72 31.84
C GLU A 56 61.52 -59.74 32.71
N HIS A 57 61.76 -58.50 32.24
CA HIS A 57 62.44 -57.44 33.00
C HIS A 57 61.66 -56.13 33.01
N ASN A 58 61.60 -55.46 31.87
CA ASN A 58 60.86 -54.22 31.61
C ASN A 58 60.06 -54.47 30.33
N SER A 59 59.02 -55.26 30.46
CA SER A 59 58.35 -55.91 29.34
C SER A 59 57.06 -55.21 28.93
N ILE A 60 56.53 -55.52 27.76
CA ILE A 60 55.15 -55.19 27.36
C ILE A 60 54.66 -56.21 26.36
N TRP A 61 53.39 -56.57 26.47
CA TRP A 61 52.72 -57.47 25.55
C TRP A 61 51.75 -56.73 24.63
N TYR A 62 51.87 -56.99 23.33
CA TYR A 62 50.90 -56.57 22.31
C TYR A 62 50.19 -57.78 21.71
N LYS A 63 48.90 -57.62 21.41
CA LYS A 63 48.12 -58.55 20.62
C LYS A 63 47.80 -57.94 19.26
N ILE A 64 48.24 -58.61 18.21
CA ILE A 64 48.09 -58.18 16.82
C ILE A 64 47.02 -59.06 16.16
N THR A 65 46.09 -58.46 15.42
CA THR A 65 45.13 -59.18 14.57
C THR A 65 45.32 -58.76 13.11
N ILE A 66 45.50 -59.72 12.21
CA ILE A 66 45.79 -59.45 10.80
C ILE A 66 44.50 -59.21 10.02
N ALA A 67 44.41 -58.09 9.32
CA ALA A 67 43.30 -57.74 8.44
C ALA A 67 43.50 -58.23 7.01
N THR A 68 44.68 -58.01 6.44
CA THR A 68 45.02 -58.47 5.08
C THR A 68 46.19 -59.43 5.12
N SER A 69 46.08 -60.56 4.40
CA SER A 69 47.17 -61.51 4.24
C SER A 69 48.37 -60.86 3.52
N GLY A 70 49.58 -61.25 3.86
CA GLY A 70 50.80 -60.70 3.29
C GLY A 70 52.01 -60.94 4.18
N THR A 71 53.01 -60.05 4.08
CA THR A 71 54.19 -60.07 4.94
C THR A 71 54.04 -59.06 6.08
N LEU A 72 54.39 -59.46 7.30
CA LEU A 72 54.46 -58.59 8.47
C LEU A 72 55.91 -58.32 8.84
N THR A 73 56.25 -57.03 8.94
CA THR A 73 57.52 -56.54 9.48
C THR A 73 57.26 -55.47 10.52
N PHE A 74 58.22 -55.24 11.40
CA PHE A 74 58.20 -54.09 12.30
C PHE A 74 59.62 -53.66 12.62
N ASP A 75 59.76 -52.37 12.87
CA ASP A 75 61.00 -51.77 13.34
C ASP A 75 60.79 -51.27 14.77
N LEU A 76 61.58 -51.82 15.70
CA LEU A 76 61.61 -51.44 17.10
C LEU A 76 62.85 -50.58 17.32
N VAL A 77 62.63 -49.27 17.52
CA VAL A 77 63.69 -48.28 17.62
C VAL A 77 63.66 -47.63 19.00
N PRO A 78 64.65 -47.88 19.84
CA PRO A 78 64.76 -47.22 21.13
C PRO A 78 65.07 -45.74 20.98
N THR A 79 64.54 -44.91 21.87
CA THR A 79 64.85 -43.46 21.92
C THR A 79 66.26 -43.19 22.43
N ASP A 80 66.86 -44.14 23.15
CA ASP A 80 68.26 -44.14 23.54
C ASP A 80 68.99 -45.33 22.89
N PRO A 81 70.06 -45.10 22.10
CA PRO A 81 70.80 -46.16 21.41
C PRO A 81 71.60 -47.10 22.33
N ALA A 82 71.63 -46.87 23.64
CA ALA A 82 72.21 -47.79 24.62
C ALA A 82 71.20 -48.79 25.20
N ALA A 83 69.90 -48.59 24.98
CA ALA A 83 68.87 -49.51 25.46
C ALA A 83 68.89 -50.82 24.66
N ASP A 84 68.87 -51.95 25.36
CA ASP A 84 68.93 -53.29 24.76
C ASP A 84 67.53 -53.88 24.73
N TYR A 85 66.98 -54.06 23.53
CA TYR A 85 65.61 -54.52 23.37
C TYR A 85 65.55 -55.93 22.81
N ASP A 86 65.01 -56.82 23.63
CA ASP A 86 64.72 -58.20 23.28
C ASP A 86 63.24 -58.32 22.92
N TRP A 87 62.90 -59.25 22.02
CA TRP A 87 61.50 -59.45 21.65
C TRP A 87 61.21 -60.86 21.15
N ALA A 88 59.94 -61.24 21.24
CA ALA A 88 59.43 -62.49 20.69
C ALA A 88 58.04 -62.34 20.10
N VAL A 89 57.76 -63.09 19.05
CA VAL A 89 56.43 -63.22 18.45
C VAL A 89 55.93 -64.65 18.64
N TYR A 90 54.71 -64.77 19.16
CA TYR A 90 54.01 -66.04 19.38
C TYR A 90 52.75 -66.09 18.53
N GLY A 91 52.45 -67.25 17.95
CA GLY A 91 51.28 -67.46 17.12
C GLY A 91 51.50 -68.45 15.97
N PRO A 92 50.58 -68.50 15.00
CA PRO A 92 49.28 -67.82 15.02
C PRO A 92 48.31 -68.44 16.03
N ASN A 93 47.37 -67.64 16.53
CA ASN A 93 46.16 -68.07 17.28
C ASN A 93 46.41 -68.87 18.56
N VAL A 94 47.55 -68.64 19.22
CA VAL A 94 47.85 -69.23 20.52
C VAL A 94 47.06 -68.51 21.63
N ALA A 95 46.81 -69.22 22.73
CA ALA A 95 46.23 -68.63 23.93
C ALA A 95 47.35 -68.27 24.91
N CYS A 96 47.18 -67.21 25.71
CA CYS A 96 48.21 -66.76 26.62
C CYS A 96 48.67 -67.83 27.63
N GLY A 97 47.74 -68.63 28.16
CA GLY A 97 48.09 -69.75 29.05
C GLY A 97 48.81 -70.93 28.38
N ASN A 98 49.01 -70.89 27.06
CA ASN A 98 49.68 -71.94 26.28
C ASN A 98 50.31 -71.36 25.00
N LEU A 99 51.27 -70.44 25.16
CA LEU A 99 51.92 -69.75 24.03
C LEU A 99 52.77 -70.67 23.14
N GLY A 100 53.33 -71.75 23.70
CA GLY A 100 54.33 -72.57 23.02
C GLY A 100 55.66 -71.84 22.83
N SER A 101 56.49 -72.32 21.90
CA SER A 101 57.75 -71.65 21.54
C SER A 101 57.48 -70.44 20.62
N PRO A 102 58.28 -69.36 20.72
CA PRO A 102 58.14 -68.22 19.83
C PRO A 102 58.47 -68.62 18.38
N ILE A 103 57.68 -68.12 17.43
CA ILE A 103 57.91 -68.34 15.99
C ILE A 103 58.98 -67.42 15.42
N ARG A 104 59.20 -66.28 16.09
CA ARG A 104 60.32 -65.36 15.86
C ARG A 104 60.77 -64.84 17.22
N CYS A 105 62.06 -64.72 17.45
CA CYS A 105 62.54 -64.03 18.63
C CYS A 105 63.95 -63.51 18.41
N ASN A 106 64.30 -62.41 19.05
CA ASN A 106 65.62 -61.82 18.94
C ASN A 106 66.06 -61.28 20.29
N ALA A 107 67.23 -61.72 20.73
CA ALA A 107 67.96 -61.23 21.89
C ALA A 107 69.40 -60.82 21.52
N ALA A 108 69.60 -60.28 20.32
CA ALA A 108 70.89 -59.80 19.85
C ALA A 108 71.37 -58.64 20.73
N THR A 109 72.68 -58.57 20.98
CA THR A 109 73.22 -57.51 21.82
C THR A 109 73.22 -56.16 21.09
N VAL A 110 72.95 -55.09 21.81
CA VAL A 110 73.11 -53.70 21.31
C VAL A 110 74.54 -53.37 20.84
N ILE A 111 75.58 -54.07 21.36
CA ILE A 111 76.99 -53.74 21.16
C ILE A 111 77.45 -54.09 19.74
N GLY A 112 77.81 -53.07 18.95
CA GLY A 112 78.44 -53.20 17.63
C GLY A 112 77.48 -53.32 16.44
N VAL A 113 76.18 -53.51 16.69
CA VAL A 113 75.15 -53.67 15.64
C VAL A 113 74.03 -52.62 15.71
N GLY A 114 73.95 -51.85 16.80
CA GLY A 114 72.95 -50.80 17.01
C GLY A 114 71.72 -51.30 17.77
N ALA A 115 70.90 -50.36 18.28
CA ALA A 115 69.78 -50.67 19.17
C ALA A 115 68.46 -51.00 18.45
N SER A 116 68.36 -50.70 17.16
CA SER A 116 67.17 -51.04 16.38
C SER A 116 67.12 -52.52 16.09
N THR A 117 65.95 -53.12 16.27
CA THR A 117 65.72 -54.55 16.11
C THR A 117 64.32 -54.80 15.54
N GLY A 118 64.04 -56.03 15.10
CA GLY A 118 62.69 -56.40 14.71
C GLY A 118 62.61 -57.37 13.54
N LEU A 119 61.57 -57.24 12.74
CA LEU A 119 61.33 -58.08 11.57
C LEU A 119 61.59 -57.26 10.31
N ASN A 120 62.35 -57.80 9.36
CA ASN A 120 62.53 -57.14 8.05
C ASN A 120 62.51 -58.12 6.88
N MET A 121 62.50 -57.57 5.66
CA MET A 121 62.41 -58.35 4.41
C MET A 121 63.75 -58.99 3.99
N THR A 122 64.86 -58.60 4.59
CA THR A 122 66.22 -58.98 4.16
C THR A 122 66.84 -60.10 5.00
N SER A 123 66.45 -60.21 6.26
CA SER A 123 66.98 -61.23 7.17
C SER A 123 66.44 -62.62 6.82
N THR A 124 67.27 -63.63 6.97
CA THR A 124 66.92 -65.05 6.77
C THR A 124 66.91 -65.85 8.07
N VAL A 125 67.30 -65.24 9.20
CA VAL A 125 67.30 -65.91 10.51
C VAL A 125 65.94 -65.76 11.17
N ILE A 126 65.43 -66.84 11.75
CA ILE A 126 64.13 -66.83 12.46
C ILE A 126 64.28 -66.66 13.98
N SER A 127 65.49 -66.82 14.51
CA SER A 127 65.80 -66.61 15.92
C SER A 127 67.25 -66.15 16.08
N ALA A 128 67.48 -65.24 17.03
CA ALA A 128 68.82 -64.79 17.44
C ALA A 128 68.92 -64.83 18.97
N ALA A 129 69.89 -65.57 19.51
CA ALA A 129 70.12 -65.69 20.95
C ALA A 129 70.92 -64.51 21.53
N GLY A 130 70.90 -64.42 22.87
CA GLY A 130 71.75 -63.52 23.67
C GLY A 130 73.18 -63.42 23.13
N GLY A 131 73.62 -62.21 22.78
CA GLY A 131 74.96 -61.95 22.25
C GLY A 131 75.13 -62.15 20.75
N SER A 132 74.05 -62.46 20.01
CA SER A 132 74.06 -62.44 18.55
C SER A 132 74.33 -61.03 18.00
N THR A 133 74.92 -60.96 16.81
CA THR A 133 75.15 -59.71 16.06
C THR A 133 74.12 -59.48 14.95
N THR A 134 72.96 -60.14 15.03
CA THR A 134 71.91 -60.07 14.01
C THR A 134 70.66 -59.35 14.56
N PRO A 135 70.53 -58.02 14.38
CA PRO A 135 69.46 -57.24 14.99
C PRO A 135 68.07 -57.50 14.38
N TYR A 136 67.96 -58.09 13.19
CA TYR A 136 66.66 -58.38 12.58
C TYR A 136 66.48 -59.86 12.29
N CYS A 137 65.26 -60.35 12.50
CA CYS A 137 64.82 -61.65 12.01
C CYS A 137 63.98 -61.51 10.74
N GLN A 138 63.85 -62.62 10.02
CA GLN A 138 63.03 -62.74 8.82
C GLN A 138 61.57 -62.40 9.13
N TYR A 139 60.94 -61.60 8.26
CA TYR A 139 59.51 -61.31 8.25
C TYR A 139 58.60 -62.54 8.48
N LEU A 140 57.34 -62.27 8.81
CA LEU A 140 56.30 -63.28 8.96
C LEU A 140 55.35 -63.28 7.77
N ASP A 141 55.11 -64.45 7.17
CA ASP A 141 53.98 -64.66 6.28
C ASP A 141 52.72 -64.87 7.13
N VAL A 142 51.76 -63.96 6.98
CA VAL A 142 50.55 -63.92 7.79
C VAL A 142 49.30 -63.97 6.93
N THR A 143 48.23 -64.55 7.46
CA THR A 143 46.91 -64.60 6.81
C THR A 143 45.87 -63.82 7.61
N ALA A 144 44.92 -63.21 6.89
CA ALA A 144 43.80 -62.49 7.47
C ALA A 144 43.05 -63.33 8.51
N GLY A 145 42.72 -62.71 9.65
CA GLY A 145 42.08 -63.35 10.80
C GLY A 145 43.02 -64.02 11.79
N GLN A 146 44.31 -64.19 11.48
CA GLN A 146 45.28 -64.68 12.44
C GLN A 146 45.59 -63.65 13.52
N THR A 147 45.83 -64.13 14.74
CA THR A 147 46.28 -63.34 15.88
C THR A 147 47.67 -63.75 16.33
N TYR A 148 48.46 -62.78 16.79
CA TYR A 148 49.82 -62.97 17.27
C TYR A 148 50.02 -62.17 18.57
N TYR A 149 50.88 -62.67 19.45
CA TYR A 149 51.41 -61.88 20.56
C TYR A 149 52.82 -61.41 20.22
N LEU A 150 53.09 -60.13 20.45
CA LEU A 150 54.42 -59.55 20.40
C LEU A 150 54.82 -59.15 21.81
N TYR A 151 55.83 -59.84 22.32
CA TYR A 151 56.52 -59.53 23.55
C TYR A 151 57.71 -58.64 23.25
N ILE A 152 57.88 -57.56 24.00
CA ILE A 152 59.03 -56.64 23.91
C ILE A 152 59.56 -56.42 25.31
N ASP A 153 60.87 -56.53 25.51
CA ASP A 153 61.56 -56.37 26.78
C ASP A 153 62.72 -55.40 26.64
N ASN A 154 62.74 -54.37 27.48
CA ASN A 154 63.95 -53.57 27.66
C ASN A 154 64.84 -54.31 28.67
N TRP A 155 65.73 -55.15 28.15
CA TRP A 155 66.60 -56.00 28.94
C TRP A 155 67.65 -55.16 29.67
N VAL A 156 67.77 -55.39 30.97
CA VAL A 156 68.78 -54.74 31.81
C VAL A 156 69.61 -55.79 32.55
N GLY A 157 70.94 -55.67 32.44
CA GLY A 157 71.90 -56.59 33.06
C GLY A 157 73.31 -56.03 33.05
N ALA A 158 74.33 -56.90 33.16
CA ALA A 158 75.73 -56.46 33.24
C ALA A 158 76.25 -55.80 31.95
N GLY A 159 75.59 -56.02 30.80
CA GLY A 159 75.96 -55.50 29.48
C GLY A 159 75.18 -54.26 29.01
N SER A 160 74.02 -53.97 29.61
CA SER A 160 73.21 -52.77 29.36
C SER A 160 72.40 -52.41 30.60
N THR A 161 72.45 -51.16 31.05
CA THR A 161 71.74 -50.68 32.26
C THR A 161 70.67 -49.65 31.94
N THR A 162 70.36 -49.43 30.66
CA THR A 162 69.58 -48.27 30.20
C THR A 162 68.16 -48.69 29.86
N THR A 163 67.19 -48.19 30.64
CA THR A 163 65.77 -48.21 30.27
C THR A 163 65.41 -46.94 29.51
N ALA A 164 64.81 -47.06 28.33
CA ALA A 164 64.37 -45.93 27.51
C ALA A 164 63.08 -46.28 26.75
N PRO A 165 62.20 -45.31 26.43
CA PRO A 165 61.07 -45.56 25.55
C PRO A 165 61.49 -46.08 24.17
N PHE A 166 60.60 -46.82 23.50
CA PHE A 166 60.77 -47.25 22.11
C PHE A 166 59.71 -46.65 21.19
N SER A 167 60.03 -46.58 19.90
CA SER A 167 59.08 -46.40 18.80
C SER A 167 58.98 -47.70 18.01
N LEU A 168 57.77 -48.20 17.84
CA LEU A 168 57.44 -49.37 17.04
C LEU A 168 56.69 -48.92 15.79
N THR A 169 57.26 -49.21 14.62
CA THR A 169 56.64 -48.92 13.33
C THR A 169 56.39 -50.20 12.56
N TRP A 170 55.26 -50.28 11.87
CA TRP A 170 54.83 -51.47 11.16
C TRP A 170 55.15 -51.36 9.68
N GLY A 171 55.54 -52.47 9.05
CA GLY A 171 55.80 -52.53 7.61
C GLY A 171 55.36 -53.85 7.00
N GLY A 172 55.75 -54.07 5.74
CA GLY A 172 55.36 -55.24 4.96
C GLY A 172 54.05 -54.99 4.19
N THR A 173 53.46 -56.04 3.62
CA THR A 173 52.23 -55.95 2.82
C THR A 173 50.96 -56.29 3.61
N ALA A 174 51.08 -56.86 4.80
CA ALA A 174 49.95 -57.11 5.69
C ALA A 174 49.51 -55.84 6.43
N THR A 175 48.21 -55.71 6.64
CA THR A 175 47.62 -54.65 7.48
C THR A 175 47.00 -55.26 8.73
N MET A 176 46.93 -54.47 9.81
CA MET A 176 46.31 -54.88 11.06
C MET A 176 44.85 -54.44 11.12
N ALA A 177 44.04 -55.23 11.81
CA ALA A 177 42.63 -54.94 11.99
C ALA A 177 42.45 -53.64 12.79
N SER A 178 41.57 -52.78 12.29
CA SER A 178 41.07 -51.60 12.99
C SER A 178 39.60 -51.41 12.61
N PRO A 179 38.74 -51.04 13.57
CA PRO A 179 37.35 -50.76 13.26
C PRO A 179 37.18 -49.42 12.55
N TYR A 180 38.20 -48.55 12.58
CA TYR A 180 38.13 -47.15 12.13
C TYR A 180 38.47 -46.93 10.65
N ASN A 181 39.18 -47.88 10.04
CA ASN A 181 39.61 -47.81 8.64
C ASN A 181 39.07 -48.98 7.79
N ASN A 182 38.08 -49.70 8.31
CA ASN A 182 37.45 -50.82 7.63
C ASN A 182 36.11 -50.38 7.03
N PRO A 183 35.97 -50.28 5.69
CA PRO A 183 34.74 -49.80 5.05
C PRO A 183 33.48 -50.63 5.37
N ALA A 184 33.63 -51.88 5.82
CA ALA A 184 32.51 -52.72 6.24
C ALA A 184 32.02 -52.40 7.66
N ILE A 185 32.88 -51.83 8.52
CA ILE A 185 32.58 -51.49 9.92
C ILE A 185 32.29 -50.00 10.06
N SER A 186 33.13 -49.16 9.44
CA SER A 186 33.05 -47.70 9.41
C SER A 186 32.93 -47.19 7.97
N PRO A 187 31.74 -47.30 7.33
CA PRO A 187 31.55 -46.88 5.94
C PRO A 187 31.67 -45.37 5.72
N ASN A 188 31.48 -44.56 6.77
CA ASN A 188 31.58 -43.10 6.72
C ASN A 188 32.84 -42.62 7.45
N PRO A 189 33.51 -41.57 6.98
CA PRO A 189 34.63 -40.98 7.72
C PRO A 189 34.13 -40.38 9.04
N PHE A 190 34.86 -40.56 10.13
CA PHE A 190 34.60 -39.84 11.38
C PHE A 190 34.90 -38.34 11.18
N ILE A 191 34.13 -37.49 11.84
CA ILE A 191 34.20 -36.03 11.68
C ILE A 191 34.67 -35.40 13.00
N ALA A 192 35.72 -34.60 12.98
CA ALA A 192 36.10 -33.86 14.18
C ALA A 192 35.00 -32.83 14.55
N PRO A 193 34.74 -32.59 15.84
CA PRO A 193 33.66 -31.70 16.25
C PRO A 193 33.94 -30.23 15.87
N GLY A 194 32.87 -29.45 15.71
CA GLY A 194 32.95 -28.03 15.35
C GLY A 194 32.51 -27.73 13.91
N PRO A 195 32.17 -26.47 13.60
CA PRO A 195 31.62 -26.08 12.29
C PRO A 195 32.60 -26.30 11.14
N ASN A 196 33.91 -26.21 11.41
CA ASN A 196 34.97 -26.40 10.42
C ASN A 196 35.56 -27.83 10.44
N GLN A 197 35.02 -28.72 11.27
CA GLN A 197 35.50 -30.10 11.44
C GLN A 197 36.99 -30.18 11.85
N ASP A 198 37.41 -29.31 12.77
CA ASP A 198 38.80 -29.12 13.22
C ASP A 198 38.99 -29.32 14.73
N GLY A 199 37.93 -29.73 15.45
CA GLY A 199 37.95 -29.83 16.90
C GLY A 199 37.76 -28.49 17.62
N VAL A 200 37.45 -27.41 16.91
CA VAL A 200 37.28 -26.07 17.50
C VAL A 200 35.80 -25.70 17.60
N ILE A 201 35.34 -25.38 18.80
CA ILE A 201 33.95 -25.00 19.08
C ILE A 201 33.92 -23.57 19.63
N THR A 202 32.98 -22.76 19.13
CA THR A 202 32.82 -21.38 19.60
C THR A 202 31.99 -21.32 20.88
N LEU A 203 32.53 -20.72 21.94
CA LEU A 203 31.84 -20.34 23.17
C LEU A 203 31.45 -18.87 23.14
N CYS A 204 30.18 -18.61 23.37
CA CYS A 204 29.65 -17.26 23.46
C CYS A 204 29.76 -16.66 24.87
N THR A 205 29.97 -17.51 25.88
CA THR A 205 30.26 -17.14 27.28
C THR A 205 31.49 -17.92 27.75
N ASN A 206 32.42 -17.24 28.43
CA ASN A 206 33.68 -17.84 28.90
C ASN A 206 33.89 -17.49 30.38
N PRO A 207 33.74 -18.44 31.32
CA PRO A 207 33.35 -19.82 31.10
C PRO A 207 31.85 -19.97 30.71
N GLY A 208 31.50 -21.07 30.05
CA GLY A 208 30.14 -21.36 29.59
C GLY A 208 29.74 -22.82 29.83
N VAL A 209 28.44 -23.12 29.94
CA VAL A 209 27.96 -24.50 30.08
C VAL A 209 27.84 -25.14 28.69
N PHE A 210 28.39 -26.34 28.53
CA PHE A 210 28.37 -27.08 27.27
C PHE A 210 27.96 -28.55 27.49
N ASP A 211 27.08 -29.06 26.64
CA ASP A 211 26.65 -30.46 26.65
C ASP A 211 27.42 -31.23 25.59
N PHE A 212 28.38 -32.05 26.00
CA PHE A 212 29.20 -32.82 25.08
C PHE A 212 28.42 -33.90 24.32
N SER A 213 27.27 -34.33 24.84
CA SER A 213 26.45 -35.36 24.17
C SER A 213 25.94 -34.92 22.80
N THR A 214 25.82 -33.60 22.56
CA THR A 214 25.38 -33.04 21.28
C THR A 214 26.39 -33.27 20.14
N LEU A 215 27.65 -33.59 20.46
CA LEU A 215 28.69 -33.81 19.47
C LEU A 215 28.70 -35.24 18.92
N SER A 216 28.19 -36.21 19.67
CA SER A 216 28.40 -37.64 19.40
C SER A 216 27.88 -38.09 18.05
N ALA A 217 26.67 -37.65 17.66
CA ALA A 217 26.09 -38.02 16.37
C ALA A 217 26.90 -37.50 15.18
N GLY A 218 27.43 -36.27 15.30
CA GLY A 218 28.28 -35.67 14.27
C GLY A 218 29.62 -36.38 14.15
N ILE A 219 30.27 -36.69 15.28
CA ILE A 219 31.56 -37.38 15.30
C ILE A 219 31.44 -38.79 14.71
N VAL A 220 30.42 -39.55 15.12
CA VAL A 220 30.16 -40.91 14.62
C VAL A 220 29.78 -40.92 13.14
N ASN A 221 29.19 -39.83 12.63
CA ASN A 221 28.80 -39.67 11.24
C ASN A 221 27.98 -40.86 10.69
N GLY A 222 27.05 -41.36 11.51
CA GLY A 222 26.17 -42.47 11.14
C GLY A 222 26.83 -43.86 11.09
N ASN A 223 28.10 -44.02 11.49
CA ASN A 223 28.73 -45.33 11.60
C ASN A 223 28.05 -46.19 12.70
N PRO A 224 27.64 -47.43 12.42
CA PRO A 224 26.94 -48.26 13.39
C PRO A 224 27.89 -48.83 14.46
N ASN A 225 27.37 -49.04 15.68
CA ASN A 225 28.08 -49.64 16.82
C ASN A 225 29.31 -48.85 17.33
N PHE A 226 29.38 -47.55 17.02
CA PHE A 226 30.34 -46.63 17.63
C PHE A 226 29.66 -45.77 18.70
N THR A 227 30.40 -45.52 19.78
CA THR A 227 30.01 -44.57 20.82
C THR A 227 31.14 -43.60 21.10
N VAL A 228 30.81 -42.43 21.66
CA VAL A 228 31.79 -41.39 21.99
C VAL A 228 31.73 -41.10 23.47
N THR A 229 32.90 -41.01 24.10
CA THR A 229 33.07 -40.55 25.49
C THR A 229 33.97 -39.32 25.50
N TYR A 230 33.75 -38.42 26.46
CA TYR A 230 34.44 -37.12 26.53
C TYR A 230 35.14 -36.97 27.87
N HIS A 231 36.32 -36.37 27.89
CA HIS A 231 37.20 -36.39 29.05
C HIS A 231 38.00 -35.08 29.20
N ASN A 232 38.37 -34.74 30.44
CA ASN A 232 39.14 -33.53 30.75
C ASN A 232 40.66 -33.70 30.52
N ASN A 233 41.16 -34.93 30.50
CA ASN A 233 42.57 -35.24 30.33
C ASN A 233 42.74 -36.61 29.66
N THR A 234 43.96 -36.89 29.19
CA THR A 234 44.30 -38.11 28.46
C THR A 234 44.29 -39.39 29.32
N ASN A 235 44.48 -39.30 30.65
CA ASN A 235 44.48 -40.49 31.51
C ASN A 235 43.05 -41.03 31.73
N ASP A 236 42.11 -40.12 32.02
CA ASP A 236 40.68 -40.44 32.10
C ASP A 236 40.17 -40.99 30.74
N LEU A 237 40.61 -40.38 29.63
CA LEU A 237 40.30 -40.81 28.27
C LEU A 237 40.73 -42.26 27.98
N LEU A 238 41.99 -42.61 28.27
CA LEU A 238 42.55 -43.93 27.98
C LEU A 238 41.94 -45.04 28.86
N THR A 239 41.56 -44.70 30.10
CA THR A 239 40.94 -45.64 31.05
C THR A 239 39.42 -45.65 30.98
N ASN A 240 38.82 -44.76 30.17
CA ASN A 240 37.39 -44.47 30.13
C ASN A 240 36.79 -44.13 31.52
N SER A 241 37.55 -43.41 32.34
CA SER A 241 37.14 -42.96 33.68
C SER A 241 36.55 -41.55 33.63
N ASN A 242 35.61 -41.21 34.52
CA ASN A 242 35.08 -39.84 34.68
C ASN A 242 34.58 -39.14 33.38
N PRO A 243 33.69 -39.76 32.57
CA PRO A 243 33.22 -39.16 31.33
C PRO A 243 32.41 -37.87 31.56
N LEU A 244 32.57 -36.90 30.66
CA LEU A 244 31.88 -35.62 30.66
C LEU A 244 30.52 -35.72 29.95
N GLY A 245 29.49 -35.15 30.59
CA GLY A 245 28.18 -34.88 29.97
C GLY A 245 27.99 -33.38 29.77
N THR A 246 27.11 -32.77 30.54
CA THR A 246 26.95 -31.31 30.58
C THR A 246 27.81 -30.70 31.68
N VAL A 247 28.81 -29.90 31.30
CA VAL A 247 29.77 -29.29 32.24
C VAL A 247 30.10 -27.85 31.87
N THR A 248 30.70 -27.10 32.80
CA THR A 248 31.23 -25.77 32.51
C THR A 248 32.60 -25.88 31.84
N VAL A 249 32.73 -25.26 30.67
CA VAL A 249 33.94 -25.23 29.84
C VAL A 249 34.50 -23.81 29.71
N ASN A 250 35.75 -23.69 29.30
CA ASN A 250 36.41 -22.40 29.07
C ASN A 250 37.37 -22.50 27.87
N THR A 251 37.86 -21.36 27.43
CA THR A 251 38.77 -21.27 26.27
C THR A 251 40.25 -21.56 26.58
N ALA A 252 40.59 -21.79 27.85
CA ALA A 252 41.96 -22.04 28.29
C ALA A 252 42.29 -23.54 28.36
N ASN A 253 41.28 -24.40 28.50
CA ASN A 253 41.44 -25.84 28.63
C ASN A 253 41.17 -26.57 27.31
N THR A 254 41.94 -27.62 27.05
CA THR A 254 41.68 -28.61 26.00
C THR A 254 40.91 -29.79 26.60
N TYR A 255 39.89 -30.24 25.88
CA TYR A 255 39.10 -31.42 26.22
C TYR A 255 39.35 -32.51 25.17
N TYR A 256 38.97 -33.75 25.48
CA TYR A 256 39.28 -34.90 24.65
C TYR A 256 38.01 -35.72 24.40
N TYR A 257 37.97 -36.41 23.25
CA TYR A 257 36.96 -37.43 22.98
C TYR A 257 37.61 -38.73 22.54
N ALA A 258 36.97 -39.85 22.88
CA ALA A 258 37.35 -41.19 22.48
C ALA A 258 36.17 -41.87 21.77
N LEU A 259 36.43 -42.38 20.58
CA LEU A 259 35.57 -43.30 19.86
C LEU A 259 35.80 -44.72 20.37
N HIS A 260 34.71 -45.44 20.59
CA HIS A 260 34.69 -46.82 21.03
C HIS A 260 33.87 -47.66 20.07
N TYR A 261 34.41 -48.78 19.60
CA TYR A 261 33.70 -49.76 18.79
C TYR A 261 33.19 -50.93 19.63
N THR A 262 31.99 -51.41 19.33
CA THR A 262 31.46 -52.65 19.90
C THR A 262 31.03 -53.60 18.80
N ASP A 263 31.72 -54.72 18.64
CA ASP A 263 31.31 -55.79 17.74
C ASP A 263 29.99 -56.41 18.24
N PRO A 264 28.88 -56.30 17.48
CA PRO A 264 27.57 -56.77 17.92
C PRO A 264 27.47 -58.31 17.92
N THR A 265 28.41 -59.00 17.26
CA THR A 265 28.41 -60.46 17.11
C THR A 265 29.41 -61.15 18.04
N ASN A 266 30.46 -60.45 18.46
CA ASN A 266 31.49 -61.00 19.33
C ASN A 266 31.99 -59.94 20.34
N PRO A 267 31.42 -59.90 21.55
CA PRO A 267 31.83 -58.97 22.61
C PRO A 267 33.30 -59.12 23.04
N LEU A 268 33.92 -60.28 22.81
CA LEU A 268 35.32 -60.57 23.13
C LEU A 268 36.28 -60.33 21.95
N ASN A 269 35.78 -59.79 20.83
CA ASN A 269 36.63 -59.49 19.69
C ASN A 269 37.72 -58.47 20.12
N PRO A 270 39.02 -58.76 19.93
CA PRO A 270 40.09 -57.84 20.31
C PRO A 270 39.91 -56.43 19.74
N ILE A 271 39.28 -56.31 18.57
CA ILE A 271 39.00 -55.02 17.92
C ILE A 271 38.11 -54.08 18.78
N ASN A 272 37.34 -54.61 19.74
CA ASN A 272 36.54 -53.81 20.69
C ASN A 272 37.41 -53.02 21.66
N LYS A 273 38.69 -53.41 21.84
CA LYS A 273 39.66 -52.67 22.65
C LYS A 273 40.35 -51.54 21.88
N CYS A 274 40.02 -51.34 20.59
CA CYS A 274 40.61 -50.28 19.80
C CYS A 274 40.03 -48.92 20.11
N LEU A 275 40.91 -47.93 20.26
CA LEU A 275 40.57 -46.56 20.62
C LEU A 275 41.05 -45.58 19.55
N GLU A 276 40.16 -44.72 19.07
CA GLU A 276 40.53 -43.53 18.29
C GLU A 276 40.16 -42.27 19.09
N ILE A 277 41.07 -41.30 19.15
CA ILE A 277 40.92 -40.13 20.03
C ILE A 277 41.08 -38.83 19.26
N GLY A 278 40.45 -37.77 19.77
CA GLY A 278 40.64 -36.41 19.27
C GLY A 278 40.52 -35.34 20.36
N THR A 279 40.75 -34.09 19.97
CA THR A 279 40.74 -32.94 20.89
C THR A 279 39.56 -32.00 20.60
N ILE A 280 39.13 -31.28 21.63
CA ILE A 280 38.08 -30.26 21.58
C ILE A 280 38.63 -29.02 22.26
N ASN A 281 38.71 -27.92 21.52
CA ASN A 281 39.14 -26.63 22.02
C ASN A 281 38.01 -25.62 21.87
N PHE A 282 37.79 -24.81 22.90
CA PHE A 282 36.80 -23.75 22.84
C PHE A 282 37.46 -22.40 22.55
N VAL A 283 36.85 -21.62 21.66
CA VAL A 283 37.28 -20.26 21.33
C VAL A 283 36.17 -19.26 21.63
N GLN A 284 36.51 -18.06 22.10
CA GLN A 284 35.48 -17.06 22.39
C GLN A 284 34.90 -16.50 21.08
N GLY A 285 33.59 -16.65 20.92
CA GLY A 285 32.83 -16.09 19.80
C GLY A 285 32.48 -14.64 20.04
N ALA A 286 32.70 -13.81 19.02
CA ALA A 286 32.12 -12.48 18.92
C ALA A 286 31.31 -12.40 17.63
N ILE A 287 30.03 -12.00 17.73
CA ILE A 287 29.23 -11.66 16.55
C ILE A 287 29.23 -10.15 16.36
N THR A 288 29.17 -9.69 15.11
CA THR A 288 28.98 -8.29 14.78
C THR A 288 27.64 -8.13 14.09
N VAL A 289 26.83 -7.18 14.57
CA VAL A 289 25.55 -6.83 13.94
C VAL A 289 25.73 -5.46 13.30
N GLY A 290 25.41 -5.34 12.01
CA GLY A 290 25.52 -4.08 11.28
C GLY A 290 24.51 -3.03 11.76
N ASN A 291 24.70 -1.78 11.33
CA ASN A 291 23.73 -0.71 11.50
C ASN A 291 22.97 -0.47 10.20
N ALA A 292 21.73 0.02 10.29
CA ALA A 292 20.91 0.33 9.12
C ALA A 292 20.11 1.62 9.30
N THR A 293 19.55 2.13 8.20
CA THR A 293 18.57 3.22 8.20
C THR A 293 17.30 2.75 7.52
N VAL A 294 16.15 3.00 8.14
CA VAL A 294 14.83 2.77 7.55
C VAL A 294 14.15 4.12 7.37
N ASN A 295 13.68 4.37 6.17
CA ASN A 295 12.96 5.58 5.83
C ASN A 295 11.46 5.31 5.73
N ALA A 296 10.65 6.23 6.23
CA ALA A 296 9.20 6.18 6.09
C ALA A 296 8.63 7.56 5.73
N CYS A 297 7.39 7.60 5.26
CA CYS A 297 6.76 8.85 4.85
C CYS A 297 6.18 9.61 6.05
N ASN A 298 6.60 10.86 6.22
CA ASN A 298 5.93 11.83 7.09
C ASN A 298 4.73 12.44 6.37
N ASN A 299 3.72 11.62 6.08
CA ASN A 299 2.53 12.05 5.35
C ASN A 299 1.88 13.23 6.08
N ASN A 300 1.55 14.29 5.33
CA ASN A 300 0.93 15.52 5.84
C ASN A 300 1.72 16.20 6.98
N ASN A 301 3.02 15.90 7.12
CA ASN A 301 3.89 16.49 8.13
C ASN A 301 3.40 16.27 9.59
N GLU A 302 2.75 15.13 9.87
CA GLU A 302 2.24 14.77 11.21
C GLU A 302 3.36 14.57 12.26
N GLY A 303 4.61 14.36 11.83
CA GLY A 303 5.76 14.13 12.70
C GLY A 303 5.89 12.67 13.17
N THR A 304 5.06 11.76 12.63
CA THR A 304 5.07 10.32 12.92
C THR A 304 4.95 9.49 11.64
N ALA A 305 5.47 8.26 11.64
CA ALA A 305 5.28 7.30 10.56
C ALA A 305 5.31 5.85 11.05
N ILE A 306 4.94 4.92 10.16
CA ILE A 306 5.06 3.48 10.35
C ILE A 306 6.35 3.00 9.68
N PHE A 307 7.22 2.36 10.44
CA PHE A 307 8.50 1.80 9.99
C PHE A 307 8.48 0.27 10.00
N ASP A 308 8.92 -0.35 8.92
CA ASP A 308 9.20 -1.79 8.88
C ASP A 308 10.67 -2.03 9.26
N LEU A 309 10.89 -2.39 10.52
CA LEU A 309 12.21 -2.70 11.07
C LEU A 309 12.77 -4.01 10.52
N THR A 310 11.90 -4.92 10.06
CA THR A 310 12.30 -6.25 9.58
C THR A 310 12.91 -6.20 8.17
N SER A 311 12.62 -5.13 7.43
CA SER A 311 13.13 -4.89 6.07
C SER A 311 14.66 -4.85 5.97
N VAL A 312 15.36 -4.49 7.04
CA VAL A 312 16.83 -4.37 7.08
C VAL A 312 17.53 -5.49 7.83
N SER A 313 16.79 -6.38 8.50
CA SER A 313 17.35 -7.32 9.46
C SER A 313 18.30 -8.33 8.83
N ALA A 314 17.96 -8.86 7.65
CA ALA A 314 18.83 -9.79 6.92
C ALA A 314 20.15 -9.14 6.47
N ALA A 315 20.12 -7.84 6.13
CA ALA A 315 21.31 -7.09 5.77
C ALA A 315 22.18 -6.77 7.00
N MET A 316 21.56 -6.50 8.15
CA MET A 316 22.27 -6.26 9.41
C MET A 316 22.92 -7.52 9.98
N PHE A 317 22.32 -8.70 9.76
CA PHE A 317 22.87 -9.99 10.15
C PHE A 317 22.27 -11.10 9.28
N ALA A 318 23.09 -11.89 8.60
CA ALA A 318 22.64 -12.78 7.53
C ALA A 318 22.01 -14.11 8.01
N ASP A 319 22.37 -14.60 9.21
CA ASP A 319 21.89 -15.91 9.69
C ASP A 319 20.37 -15.92 9.92
N PRO A 320 19.60 -16.73 9.16
CA PRO A 320 18.15 -16.78 9.28
C PRO A 320 17.67 -17.52 10.54
N THR A 321 18.54 -18.30 11.20
CA THR A 321 18.20 -19.07 12.41
C THR A 321 18.38 -18.26 13.70
N ALA A 322 18.99 -17.09 13.62
CA ALA A 322 19.20 -16.22 14.77
C ALA A 322 17.88 -15.57 15.23
N THR A 323 17.68 -15.52 16.55
CA THR A 323 16.56 -14.82 17.18
C THR A 323 16.81 -13.32 17.16
N ARG A 324 15.79 -12.54 16.79
CA ARG A 324 15.87 -11.07 16.65
C ARG A 324 14.79 -10.41 17.47
N VAL A 325 15.19 -9.52 18.38
CA VAL A 325 14.27 -8.76 19.24
C VAL A 325 14.61 -7.28 19.13
N TYR A 326 13.59 -6.43 18.99
CA TYR A 326 13.78 -4.99 18.77
C TYR A 326 13.36 -4.20 20.01
N TYR A 327 14.11 -3.15 20.33
CA TYR A 327 13.89 -2.33 21.52
C TYR A 327 13.96 -0.84 21.17
N ARG A 328 13.16 -0.03 21.87
CA ARG A 328 13.18 1.43 21.72
C ARG A 328 14.42 2.08 22.32
N THR A 329 14.95 1.51 23.40
CA THR A 329 16.11 2.05 24.11
C THR A 329 17.14 0.97 24.35
N ILE A 330 18.41 1.39 24.47
CA ILE A 330 19.50 0.49 24.84
C ILE A 330 19.32 -0.09 26.26
N ASN A 331 18.65 0.65 27.16
CA ASN A 331 18.40 0.19 28.53
C ASN A 331 17.34 -0.93 28.58
N ASP A 332 16.25 -0.80 27.80
CA ASP A 332 15.24 -1.86 27.66
C ASP A 332 15.87 -3.13 27.09
N MET A 333 16.71 -2.99 26.06
CA MET A 333 17.46 -4.09 25.46
C MET A 333 18.38 -4.79 26.47
N ASN A 334 19.22 -4.04 27.18
CA ASN A 334 20.18 -4.59 28.15
C ASN A 334 19.49 -5.33 29.31
N ASN A 335 18.27 -4.92 29.67
CA ASN A 335 17.48 -5.56 30.72
C ASN A 335 16.49 -6.62 30.19
N GLY A 336 16.37 -6.79 28.86
CA GLY A 336 15.44 -7.73 28.23
C GLY A 336 13.95 -7.42 28.48
N VAL A 337 13.59 -6.13 28.59
CA VAL A 337 12.22 -5.69 28.91
C VAL A 337 11.63 -4.85 27.78
N ASN A 338 10.29 -4.71 27.72
CA ASN A 338 9.58 -3.86 26.76
C ASN A 338 9.95 -4.04 25.27
N PRO A 339 10.01 -5.28 24.74
CA PRO A 339 10.29 -5.48 23.31
C PRO A 339 9.20 -4.87 22.42
N ILE A 340 9.59 -4.38 21.25
CA ILE A 340 8.66 -3.90 20.21
C ILE A 340 7.90 -5.11 19.67
N THR A 341 6.58 -5.13 19.89
CA THR A 341 5.71 -6.27 19.56
C THR A 341 5.34 -6.38 18.09
N ASN A 342 5.34 -5.26 17.35
CA ASN A 342 5.05 -5.23 15.92
C ASN A 342 6.18 -4.54 15.15
N PRO A 343 7.31 -5.22 14.92
CA PRO A 343 8.46 -4.63 14.24
C PRO A 343 8.23 -4.38 12.74
N ALA A 344 7.28 -5.05 12.10
CA ALA A 344 6.95 -4.83 10.69
C ALA A 344 6.10 -3.58 10.44
N ALA A 345 5.42 -3.07 11.48
CA ALA A 345 4.62 -1.86 11.41
C ALA A 345 4.80 -1.01 12.68
N PHE A 346 6.04 -0.62 12.96
CA PHE A 346 6.39 0.14 14.15
C PHE A 346 6.03 1.63 13.98
N PHE A 347 5.01 2.09 14.71
CA PHE A 347 4.56 3.48 14.68
C PHE A 347 5.35 4.35 15.68
N THR A 348 6.04 5.38 15.20
CA THR A 348 6.82 6.31 16.03
C THR A 348 7.07 7.66 15.34
N ALA A 349 7.47 8.66 16.13
CA ALA A 349 8.10 9.88 15.64
C ALA A 349 9.55 9.62 15.17
N ALA A 350 10.04 10.45 14.25
CA ALA A 350 11.41 10.43 13.74
C ALA A 350 11.93 11.88 13.58
N PRO A 351 13.26 12.14 13.57
CA PRO A 351 14.35 11.16 13.63
C PRO A 351 14.50 10.51 15.01
N THR A 352 14.71 9.20 15.03
CA THR A 352 15.00 8.45 16.26
C THR A 352 15.79 7.18 15.93
N ALA A 353 16.20 6.42 16.93
CA ALA A 353 16.89 5.14 16.77
C ALA A 353 16.20 4.03 17.55
N VAL A 354 16.28 2.80 17.04
CA VAL A 354 15.88 1.57 17.72
C VAL A 354 17.02 0.55 17.63
N TYR A 355 16.99 -0.46 18.51
CA TYR A 355 18.07 -1.42 18.66
C TYR A 355 17.57 -2.82 18.31
N MET A 356 18.25 -3.50 17.38
CA MET A 356 18.00 -4.91 17.08
C MET A 356 19.01 -5.77 17.85
N HIS A 357 18.53 -6.50 18.85
CA HIS A 357 19.29 -7.51 19.57
C HIS A 357 19.21 -8.85 18.84
N VAL A 358 20.36 -9.44 18.55
CA VAL A 358 20.48 -10.71 17.85
C VAL A 358 21.05 -11.75 18.79
N THR A 359 20.46 -12.95 18.80
CA THR A 359 20.99 -14.12 19.52
C THR A 359 21.09 -15.29 18.55
N THR A 360 22.29 -15.83 18.31
CA THR A 360 22.49 -17.03 17.48
C THR A 360 22.03 -18.28 18.21
N THR A 361 21.88 -19.39 17.48
CA THR A 361 21.55 -20.71 18.06
C THR A 361 22.62 -21.22 19.04
N GLN A 362 23.86 -20.75 18.92
CA GLN A 362 24.97 -21.04 19.84
C GLN A 362 25.00 -20.10 21.07
N GLY A 363 24.06 -19.16 21.19
CA GLY A 363 23.94 -18.25 22.32
C GLY A 363 24.79 -16.98 22.23
N CYS A 364 25.40 -16.69 21.08
CA CYS A 364 26.15 -15.45 20.87
C CYS A 364 25.16 -14.32 20.68
N SER A 365 25.36 -13.24 21.43
CA SER A 365 24.50 -12.06 21.34
C SER A 365 25.29 -10.78 21.16
N ASN A 366 24.73 -9.89 20.35
CA ASN A 366 25.17 -8.52 20.13
C ASN A 366 23.99 -7.75 19.52
N TYR A 367 24.15 -6.45 19.31
CA TYR A 367 23.09 -5.59 18.79
C TYR A 367 23.59 -4.66 17.68
N GLY A 368 22.65 -4.25 16.84
CA GLY A 368 22.84 -3.21 15.83
C GLY A 368 21.83 -2.09 16.02
N THR A 369 22.16 -0.90 15.52
CA THR A 369 21.29 0.29 15.59
C THR A 369 20.57 0.49 14.26
N ILE A 370 19.26 0.72 14.33
CA ILE A 370 18.43 1.12 13.19
C ILE A 370 18.05 2.57 13.37
N SER A 371 18.53 3.44 12.48
CA SER A 371 18.14 4.85 12.44
C SER A 371 16.83 4.99 11.66
N LEU A 372 15.85 5.66 12.24
CA LEU A 372 14.55 5.93 11.62
C LEU A 372 14.52 7.37 11.13
N GLN A 373 14.26 7.57 9.85
CA GLN A 373 14.24 8.88 9.22
C GLN A 373 13.00 9.06 8.33
N PHE A 374 12.60 10.30 8.10
CA PHE A 374 11.56 10.59 7.13
C PHE A 374 12.15 10.75 5.73
N TYR A 375 11.42 10.28 4.72
CA TYR A 375 11.65 10.75 3.35
C TYR A 375 11.42 12.26 3.26
N PRO A 376 11.99 12.94 2.25
CA PRO A 376 11.70 14.35 1.98
C PRO A 376 10.20 14.61 1.88
N THR A 377 9.71 15.62 2.59
CA THR A 377 8.28 15.96 2.63
C THR A 377 7.79 16.37 1.23
N VAL A 378 6.61 15.88 0.85
CA VAL A 378 5.95 16.32 -0.39
C VAL A 378 5.37 17.70 -0.18
N VAL A 379 5.99 18.71 -0.80
CA VAL A 379 5.55 20.10 -0.73
C VAL A 379 4.43 20.32 -1.74
N MET A 380 3.22 20.50 -1.22
CA MET A 380 2.05 20.93 -1.98
C MET A 380 1.69 22.36 -1.55
N ASN A 381 1.39 23.22 -2.51
CA ASN A 381 0.89 24.57 -2.25
C ASN A 381 -0.57 24.67 -2.70
N ASP A 382 -1.31 25.55 -2.05
CA ASP A 382 -2.67 25.89 -2.46
C ASP A 382 -2.66 26.65 -3.78
N ALA A 383 -3.74 26.51 -4.54
CA ALA A 383 -3.94 27.21 -5.80
C ALA A 383 -5.40 27.69 -5.94
N SER A 384 -5.63 28.52 -6.96
CA SER A 384 -6.97 28.95 -7.34
C SER A 384 -7.13 28.86 -8.85
N LEU A 385 -8.29 28.40 -9.31
CA LEU A 385 -8.69 28.45 -10.71
C LEU A 385 -9.93 29.32 -10.83
N THR A 386 -9.96 30.16 -11.87
CA THR A 386 -11.12 30.98 -12.21
C THR A 386 -11.55 30.67 -13.62
N THR A 387 -12.84 30.45 -13.83
CA THR A 387 -13.42 30.17 -15.15
C THR A 387 -14.75 30.91 -15.30
N CYS A 388 -15.23 30.99 -16.53
CA CYS A 388 -16.53 31.58 -16.81
C CYS A 388 -17.67 30.63 -16.48
N PHE A 389 -18.82 31.20 -16.14
CA PHE A 389 -20.06 30.44 -16.00
C PHE A 389 -20.41 29.68 -17.30
N ILE A 390 -21.17 28.59 -17.15
CA ILE A 390 -21.74 27.83 -18.25
C ILE A 390 -23.12 28.41 -18.59
N GLU A 391 -23.39 28.76 -19.86
CA GLU A 391 -24.65 29.41 -20.27
C GLU A 391 -25.90 28.62 -19.88
N THR A 392 -25.87 27.28 -19.92
CA THR A 392 -26.99 26.41 -19.53
C THR A 392 -27.15 26.24 -18.03
N ASN A 393 -26.12 26.53 -17.23
CA ASN A 393 -26.16 26.49 -15.78
C ASN A 393 -25.23 27.56 -15.17
N PRO A 394 -25.70 28.82 -15.05
CA PRO A 394 -24.85 29.95 -14.68
C PRO A 394 -24.27 29.93 -13.27
N ALA A 395 -24.72 29.00 -12.42
CA ALA A 395 -24.14 28.79 -11.09
C ALA A 395 -22.82 27.98 -11.15
N THR A 396 -22.47 27.42 -12.31
CA THR A 396 -21.33 26.49 -12.48
C THR A 396 -20.37 26.95 -13.56
N GLY A 397 -19.11 26.55 -13.43
CA GLY A 397 -18.04 26.73 -14.41
C GLY A 397 -17.36 25.41 -14.77
N LEU A 398 -16.65 25.38 -15.90
CA LEU A 398 -15.84 24.25 -16.34
C LEU A 398 -14.37 24.49 -15.98
N PHE A 399 -13.78 23.58 -15.20
CA PHE A 399 -12.42 23.69 -14.69
C PHE A 399 -11.52 22.55 -15.19
N ASP A 400 -10.31 22.88 -15.63
CA ASP A 400 -9.21 21.92 -15.76
C ASP A 400 -8.34 21.98 -14.50
N LEU A 401 -8.56 21.04 -13.59
CA LEU A 401 -7.83 20.94 -12.32
C LEU A 401 -6.32 20.68 -12.53
N ASN A 402 -5.91 20.15 -13.68
CA ASN A 402 -4.49 19.89 -13.98
C ASN A 402 -3.72 21.17 -14.28
N SER A 403 -4.41 22.23 -14.67
CA SER A 403 -3.81 23.55 -14.88
C SER A 403 -3.47 24.27 -13.56
N ALA A 404 -4.00 23.79 -12.42
CA ALA A 404 -3.71 24.38 -11.13
C ALA A 404 -2.22 24.22 -10.79
N ALA A 405 -1.59 25.34 -10.43
CA ALA A 405 -0.20 25.39 -10.00
C ALA A 405 -0.04 24.85 -8.58
N VAL A 406 -0.31 23.56 -8.38
CA VAL A 406 -0.23 22.84 -7.10
C VAL A 406 1.02 21.96 -7.04
N GLY A 407 1.86 22.19 -6.02
CA GLY A 407 3.06 21.42 -5.73
C GLY A 407 4.24 21.71 -6.67
N GLY A 408 5.40 21.14 -6.33
CA GLY A 408 6.63 21.18 -7.14
C GLY A 408 7.22 19.79 -7.40
N GLY A 409 8.03 19.66 -8.46
CA GLY A 409 8.72 18.41 -8.82
C GLY A 409 7.84 17.33 -9.47
N THR A 410 8.37 16.11 -9.59
CA THR A 410 7.70 14.96 -10.23
C THR A 410 6.80 14.24 -9.21
N VAL A 411 5.63 14.81 -8.92
CA VAL A 411 4.60 14.20 -8.05
C VAL A 411 3.36 13.81 -8.86
N ALA A 412 2.86 12.60 -8.67
CA ALA A 412 1.61 12.15 -9.27
C ALA A 412 0.42 12.81 -8.56
N LYS A 413 -0.50 13.43 -9.31
CA LYS A 413 -1.63 14.20 -8.77
C LYS A 413 -2.94 13.44 -8.93
N THR A 414 -3.74 13.43 -7.87
CA THR A 414 -5.12 12.91 -7.86
C THR A 414 -6.02 13.92 -7.15
N TYR A 415 -7.26 14.09 -7.61
CA TYR A 415 -8.15 15.16 -7.16
C TYR A 415 -9.40 14.61 -6.49
N TYR A 416 -9.91 15.33 -5.49
CA TYR A 416 -10.95 14.87 -4.58
C TYR A 416 -11.90 16.02 -4.21
N PRO A 417 -13.21 15.72 -3.99
CA PRO A 417 -14.18 16.73 -3.61
C PRO A 417 -14.05 17.18 -2.14
N SER A 418 -13.38 16.42 -1.29
CA SER A 418 -13.20 16.74 0.13
C SER A 418 -11.80 16.37 0.65
N TYR A 419 -11.40 16.97 1.77
CA TYR A 419 -10.14 16.64 2.44
C TYR A 419 -10.11 15.18 2.88
N THR A 420 -11.21 14.69 3.46
CA THR A 420 -11.35 13.30 3.94
C THR A 420 -11.15 12.29 2.81
N ASP A 421 -11.72 12.58 1.65
CA ASP A 421 -11.55 11.76 0.45
C ASP A 421 -10.09 11.75 -0.04
N ALA A 422 -9.41 12.91 -0.02
CA ALA A 422 -7.99 12.99 -0.36
C ALA A 422 -7.10 12.23 0.64
N ALA A 423 -7.39 12.36 1.95
CA ALA A 423 -6.66 11.65 3.01
C ALA A 423 -6.78 10.12 2.83
N ASN A 424 -8.01 9.64 2.63
CA ASN A 424 -8.32 8.21 2.52
C ASN A 424 -8.12 7.63 1.11
N GLY A 425 -7.96 8.47 0.08
CA GLY A 425 -7.89 8.03 -1.31
C GLY A 425 -9.22 7.52 -1.88
N THR A 426 -10.35 7.97 -1.36
CA THR A 426 -11.71 7.54 -1.77
C THR A 426 -12.38 8.59 -2.67
N ASN A 427 -13.36 8.20 -3.49
CA ASN A 427 -14.17 9.14 -4.30
C ASN A 427 -13.35 10.12 -5.18
N ALA A 428 -12.31 9.63 -5.85
CA ALA A 428 -11.50 10.46 -6.74
C ALA A 428 -12.34 11.05 -7.89
N ILE A 429 -12.08 12.32 -8.21
CA ILE A 429 -12.68 13.01 -9.36
C ILE A 429 -12.18 12.34 -10.64
N SER A 430 -13.10 11.75 -11.40
CA SER A 430 -12.78 10.90 -12.56
C SER A 430 -12.34 11.69 -13.80
N ASN A 431 -12.82 12.92 -13.98
CA ASN A 431 -12.50 13.76 -15.12
C ASN A 431 -11.95 15.13 -14.68
N PRO A 432 -10.69 15.19 -14.22
CA PRO A 432 -10.11 16.42 -13.68
C PRO A 432 -9.87 17.50 -14.74
N SER A 433 -9.77 17.17 -16.03
CA SER A 433 -9.58 18.18 -17.10
C SER A 433 -10.87 18.87 -17.54
N ALA A 434 -12.04 18.34 -17.14
CA ALA A 434 -13.35 18.88 -17.50
C ALA A 434 -14.31 18.77 -16.31
N PHE A 435 -13.90 19.30 -15.16
CA PHE A 435 -14.68 19.25 -13.93
C PHE A 435 -15.67 20.42 -13.86
N VAL A 436 -16.97 20.12 -13.82
CA VAL A 436 -18.03 21.13 -13.71
C VAL A 436 -18.40 21.33 -12.25
N SER A 437 -18.30 22.56 -11.74
CA SER A 437 -18.56 22.87 -10.34
C SER A 437 -19.03 24.32 -10.13
N PRO A 438 -19.78 24.61 -9.06
CA PRO A 438 -19.97 25.98 -8.58
C PRO A 438 -18.69 26.52 -7.91
N ASN A 439 -18.79 27.70 -7.30
CA ASN A 439 -17.78 28.17 -6.36
C ASN A 439 -17.60 27.16 -5.22
N THR A 440 -16.42 26.55 -5.12
CA THR A 440 -16.14 25.52 -4.11
C THR A 440 -14.64 25.33 -3.93
N VAL A 441 -14.26 24.46 -3.01
CA VAL A 441 -12.88 24.00 -2.82
C VAL A 441 -12.81 22.51 -3.16
N VAL A 442 -11.82 22.13 -3.95
CA VAL A 442 -11.44 20.72 -4.18
C VAL A 442 -10.02 20.49 -3.64
N TYR A 443 -9.67 19.24 -3.40
CA TYR A 443 -8.39 18.85 -2.81
C TYR A 443 -7.56 18.06 -3.80
N VAL A 444 -6.25 18.27 -3.78
CA VAL A 444 -5.29 17.53 -4.58
C VAL A 444 -4.34 16.76 -3.67
N LYS A 445 -4.20 15.46 -3.94
CA LYS A 445 -3.21 14.58 -3.30
C LYS A 445 -2.04 14.39 -4.25
N GLY A 446 -0.88 14.89 -3.87
CA GLY A 446 0.39 14.64 -4.54
C GLY A 446 1.08 13.41 -3.95
N THR A 447 1.50 12.48 -4.79
CA THR A 447 2.22 11.26 -4.39
C THR A 447 3.61 11.26 -5.02
N SER A 448 4.64 11.19 -4.19
CA SER A 448 6.03 11.06 -4.64
C SER A 448 6.35 9.64 -5.15
N PRO A 449 7.46 9.44 -5.88
CA PRO A 449 7.91 8.10 -6.30
C PRO A 449 8.14 7.12 -5.13
N ASN A 450 8.43 7.63 -3.93
CA ASN A 450 8.61 6.84 -2.71
C ASN A 450 7.28 6.55 -1.98
N GLY A 451 6.13 6.92 -2.57
CA GLY A 451 4.80 6.70 -1.98
C GLY A 451 4.38 7.72 -0.93
N CYS A 452 5.21 8.72 -0.61
CA CYS A 452 4.86 9.76 0.34
C CYS A 452 3.85 10.74 -0.24
N THR A 453 2.96 11.24 0.60
CA THR A 453 1.81 12.03 0.17
C THR A 453 1.75 13.39 0.86
N GLY A 454 1.26 14.38 0.12
CA GLY A 454 0.89 15.70 0.62
C GLY A 454 -0.44 16.12 0.02
N ILE A 455 -1.22 16.91 0.76
CA ILE A 455 -2.53 17.40 0.35
C ILE A 455 -2.52 18.93 0.35
N SER A 456 -3.02 19.54 -0.72
CA SER A 456 -3.36 20.96 -0.78
C SER A 456 -4.75 21.17 -1.36
N GLN A 457 -5.22 22.41 -1.32
CA GLN A 457 -6.54 22.78 -1.85
C GLN A 457 -6.44 23.62 -3.12
N ILE A 458 -7.48 23.50 -3.95
CA ILE A 458 -7.70 24.33 -5.13
C ILE A 458 -9.04 25.03 -4.94
N THR A 459 -9.00 26.36 -4.83
CA THR A 459 -10.22 27.17 -4.79
C THR A 459 -10.73 27.38 -6.20
N LEU A 460 -11.98 27.00 -6.46
CA LEU A 460 -12.65 27.13 -7.75
C LEU A 460 -13.57 28.34 -7.71
N ASN A 461 -13.34 29.30 -8.61
CA ASN A 461 -14.12 30.52 -8.76
C ASN A 461 -14.82 30.56 -10.12
N VAL A 462 -16.13 30.73 -10.11
CA VAL A 462 -16.99 30.90 -11.27
C VAL A 462 -17.32 32.38 -11.39
N THR A 463 -16.87 33.00 -12.48
CA THR A 463 -17.25 34.37 -12.82
C THR A 463 -18.70 34.38 -13.30
N SER A 464 -19.58 35.06 -12.55
CA SER A 464 -21.00 35.17 -12.87
C SER A 464 -21.26 35.94 -14.18
N PRO A 465 -22.37 35.65 -14.88
CA PRO A 465 -22.79 36.42 -16.07
C PRO A 465 -22.96 37.90 -15.75
N ASN A 466 -22.39 38.77 -16.59
CA ASN A 466 -22.53 40.22 -16.44
C ASN A 466 -23.50 40.75 -17.51
N HIS A 467 -24.67 41.22 -17.06
CA HIS A 467 -25.70 41.80 -17.92
C HIS A 467 -25.55 43.32 -18.01
N SER A 468 -25.87 43.87 -19.18
CA SER A 468 -26.06 45.30 -19.33
C SER A 468 -27.21 45.78 -18.46
N VAL A 469 -26.92 46.77 -17.61
CA VAL A 469 -27.93 47.51 -16.85
C VAL A 469 -28.65 48.56 -17.70
N VAL A 470 -28.08 48.93 -18.85
CA VAL A 470 -28.62 49.93 -19.79
C VAL A 470 -29.65 49.30 -20.73
N LEU A 471 -29.41 48.05 -21.16
CA LEU A 471 -30.32 47.36 -22.08
C LEU A 471 -31.63 47.01 -21.37
N LYS A 472 -32.73 47.59 -21.85
CA LYS A 472 -34.09 47.36 -21.36
C LYS A 472 -35.03 47.17 -22.54
N ASP A 473 -36.14 46.48 -22.27
CA ASP A 473 -37.23 46.34 -23.22
C ASP A 473 -37.79 47.71 -23.60
N LYS A 474 -38.27 47.83 -24.84
CA LYS A 474 -38.81 49.07 -25.39
C LYS A 474 -40.22 48.86 -25.93
N ILE A 475 -41.02 49.92 -25.85
CA ILE A 475 -42.34 50.02 -26.46
C ILE A 475 -42.27 51.13 -27.50
N ILE A 476 -42.71 50.86 -28.72
CA ILE A 476 -42.72 51.80 -29.85
C ILE A 476 -44.06 51.73 -30.58
N CYS A 477 -44.39 52.73 -31.39
CA CYS A 477 -45.59 52.67 -32.21
C CYS A 477 -45.51 51.53 -33.25
N PRO A 478 -46.66 51.01 -33.73
CA PRO A 478 -46.67 50.07 -34.84
C PRO A 478 -45.89 50.63 -36.04
N GLU A 479 -45.08 49.78 -36.69
CA GLU A 479 -44.18 50.13 -37.82
C GLU A 479 -43.02 51.10 -37.52
N ASP A 480 -42.93 51.68 -36.32
CA ASP A 480 -41.77 52.48 -35.93
C ASP A 480 -40.52 51.61 -35.75
N THR A 481 -39.37 52.29 -35.65
CA THR A 481 -38.11 51.66 -35.24
C THR A 481 -37.45 52.42 -34.10
N THR A 482 -36.66 51.71 -33.30
CA THR A 482 -35.88 52.29 -32.19
C THR A 482 -34.41 51.89 -32.29
N THR A 483 -33.60 52.51 -31.45
CA THR A 483 -32.24 52.06 -31.12
C THR A 483 -32.26 51.18 -29.86
N LEU A 484 -31.55 50.06 -29.87
CA LEU A 484 -31.20 49.29 -28.67
C LEU A 484 -29.74 49.56 -28.33
N ASP A 485 -29.47 49.89 -27.07
CA ASP A 485 -28.12 50.19 -26.58
C ASP A 485 -27.80 49.30 -25.38
N ALA A 486 -26.73 48.52 -25.50
CA ALA A 486 -26.21 47.70 -24.42
C ALA A 486 -25.29 48.48 -23.46
N GLY A 487 -25.03 49.76 -23.75
CA GLY A 487 -24.18 50.61 -22.93
C GLY A 487 -22.70 50.21 -22.98
N PRO A 488 -21.82 51.03 -22.39
CA PRO A 488 -20.39 50.75 -22.29
C PRO A 488 -20.09 49.73 -21.17
N GLY A 489 -18.83 49.27 -21.10
CA GLY A 489 -18.33 48.41 -20.01
C GLY A 489 -18.01 46.97 -20.41
N PHE A 490 -18.27 46.60 -21.66
CA PHE A 490 -17.91 45.30 -22.23
C PHE A 490 -16.80 45.44 -23.27
N SER A 491 -15.90 44.45 -23.32
CA SER A 491 -14.79 44.38 -24.28
C SER A 491 -15.26 44.16 -25.71
N SER A 492 -16.40 43.48 -25.92
CA SER A 492 -17.02 43.32 -27.24
C SER A 492 -18.53 43.04 -27.15
N TYR A 493 -19.22 43.28 -28.27
CA TYR A 493 -20.66 43.07 -28.44
C TYR A 493 -20.88 42.20 -29.68
N LEU A 494 -21.89 41.34 -29.66
CA LEU A 494 -22.39 40.64 -30.84
C LEU A 494 -23.90 40.51 -30.76
N TRP A 495 -24.60 41.27 -31.59
CA TRP A 495 -26.06 41.27 -31.66
C TRP A 495 -26.60 40.11 -32.50
N SER A 496 -27.87 39.78 -32.30
CA SER A 496 -28.62 38.81 -33.12
C SER A 496 -28.68 39.20 -34.61
N THR A 497 -28.44 40.46 -34.92
CA THR A 497 -28.32 40.99 -36.29
C THR A 497 -26.93 40.81 -36.90
N GLY A 498 -25.95 40.34 -36.12
CA GLY A 498 -24.54 40.25 -36.51
C GLY A 498 -23.71 41.51 -36.25
N ALA A 499 -24.33 42.62 -35.81
CA ALA A 499 -23.61 43.84 -35.47
C ALA A 499 -22.71 43.68 -34.24
N THR A 500 -21.59 44.41 -34.20
CA THR A 500 -20.58 44.33 -33.13
C THR A 500 -20.39 45.64 -32.34
N THR A 501 -21.22 46.65 -32.61
CA THR A 501 -21.27 47.93 -31.90
C THR A 501 -22.04 47.82 -30.59
N SER A 502 -21.84 48.76 -29.67
CA SER A 502 -22.56 48.79 -28.37
C SER A 502 -24.06 49.03 -28.53
N SER A 503 -24.48 49.60 -29.66
CA SER A 503 -25.88 49.83 -30.00
C SER A 503 -26.21 49.41 -31.43
N ILE A 504 -27.48 49.10 -31.69
CA ILE A 504 -28.07 48.88 -33.02
C ILE A 504 -29.26 49.81 -33.22
N SER A 505 -29.40 50.40 -34.41
CA SER A 505 -30.49 51.29 -34.80
C SER A 505 -31.45 50.61 -35.78
N ASN A 506 -32.59 51.26 -36.07
CA ASN A 506 -33.61 50.78 -37.00
C ASN A 506 -34.20 49.41 -36.60
N VAL A 507 -34.38 49.20 -35.29
CA VAL A 507 -34.91 47.97 -34.70
C VAL A 507 -36.44 48.06 -34.64
N SER A 508 -37.12 47.20 -35.38
CA SER A 508 -38.59 47.08 -35.34
C SER A 508 -39.06 46.19 -34.19
N VAL A 509 -40.37 46.01 -34.04
CA VAL A 509 -40.98 45.10 -33.06
C VAL A 509 -40.44 43.67 -33.24
N GLY A 510 -39.97 43.06 -32.16
CA GLY A 510 -39.37 41.74 -32.17
C GLY A 510 -38.54 41.42 -30.93
N SER A 511 -38.01 40.19 -30.88
CA SER A 511 -37.08 39.73 -29.84
C SER A 511 -35.66 39.75 -30.37
N TYR A 512 -34.76 40.42 -29.64
CA TYR A 512 -33.34 40.54 -29.96
C TYR A 512 -32.49 39.99 -28.83
N TRP A 513 -31.22 39.72 -29.13
CA TRP A 513 -30.23 39.37 -28.10
C TRP A 513 -28.88 39.98 -28.43
N VAL A 514 -28.08 40.21 -27.39
CA VAL A 514 -26.69 40.63 -27.50
C VAL A 514 -25.81 39.70 -26.66
N LYS A 515 -24.69 39.28 -27.22
CA LYS A 515 -23.60 38.64 -26.49
C LYS A 515 -22.62 39.72 -26.06
N LEU A 516 -22.39 39.81 -24.75
CA LEU A 516 -21.57 40.80 -24.08
C LEU A 516 -20.33 40.13 -23.53
N THR A 517 -19.14 40.56 -23.96
CA THR A 517 -17.88 39.98 -23.50
C THR A 517 -17.25 40.85 -22.43
N LEU A 518 -16.94 40.30 -21.26
CA LEU A 518 -16.17 40.96 -20.21
C LEU A 518 -15.06 40.03 -19.72
N GLY A 519 -13.80 40.46 -19.87
CA GLY A 519 -12.67 39.56 -19.68
C GLY A 519 -12.75 38.41 -20.68
N GLU A 520 -12.73 37.18 -20.19
CA GLU A 520 -12.85 35.96 -20.99
C GLU A 520 -14.31 35.44 -21.09
N CYS A 521 -15.24 36.07 -20.36
CA CYS A 521 -16.61 35.58 -20.23
C CYS A 521 -17.56 36.27 -21.18
N VAL A 522 -18.40 35.47 -21.86
CA VAL A 522 -19.43 35.93 -22.78
C VAL A 522 -20.79 35.70 -22.15
N THR A 523 -21.63 36.73 -22.12
CA THR A 523 -22.97 36.68 -21.56
C THR A 523 -24.02 37.05 -22.59
N LYS A 524 -25.01 36.18 -22.80
CA LYS A 524 -26.14 36.46 -23.69
C LYS A 524 -27.29 37.11 -22.92
N GLN A 525 -27.65 38.33 -23.30
CA GLN A 525 -28.81 39.04 -22.78
C GLN A 525 -29.87 39.22 -23.87
N THR A 526 -31.12 38.91 -23.54
CA THR A 526 -32.28 39.10 -24.43
C THR A 526 -32.97 40.42 -24.13
N VAL A 527 -33.58 41.01 -25.14
CA VAL A 527 -34.37 42.25 -25.06
C VAL A 527 -35.51 42.19 -26.07
N THR A 528 -36.65 42.76 -25.70
CA THR A 528 -37.85 42.78 -26.55
C THR A 528 -38.24 44.21 -26.90
N VAL A 529 -38.56 44.42 -28.17
CA VAL A 529 -39.23 45.62 -28.67
C VAL A 529 -40.67 45.23 -28.95
N SER A 530 -41.61 45.88 -28.26
CA SER A 530 -43.05 45.59 -28.35
C SER A 530 -43.81 46.78 -28.93
N ALA A 531 -44.93 46.51 -29.60
CA ALA A 531 -45.80 47.56 -30.11
C ALA A 531 -46.61 48.19 -28.97
N ALA A 532 -46.76 49.51 -29.00
CA ALA A 532 -47.66 50.24 -28.12
C ALA A 532 -49.10 49.77 -28.37
N PRO A 533 -49.91 49.57 -27.31
CA PRO A 533 -51.32 49.27 -27.49
C PRO A 533 -52.01 50.48 -28.15
N ILE A 534 -52.86 50.23 -29.16
CA ILE A 534 -53.61 51.29 -29.85
C ILE A 534 -54.94 51.52 -29.11
N PRO A 535 -55.39 52.76 -28.88
CA PRO A 535 -56.74 53.03 -28.35
C PRO A 535 -57.80 52.60 -29.36
N VAL A 536 -58.92 52.10 -28.86
CA VAL A 536 -60.08 51.71 -29.69
C VAL A 536 -61.33 52.39 -29.13
N VAL A 537 -62.10 53.04 -30.00
CA VAL A 537 -63.40 53.59 -29.63
C VAL A 537 -64.35 52.43 -29.33
N SER A 538 -64.81 52.35 -28.09
CA SER A 538 -65.65 51.24 -27.60
C SER A 538 -67.14 51.53 -27.68
N ALA A 539 -67.55 52.79 -27.59
CA ALA A 539 -68.95 53.20 -27.73
C ALA A 539 -69.06 54.71 -27.98
N ILE A 540 -70.16 55.11 -28.62
CA ILE A 540 -70.49 56.52 -28.86
C ILE A 540 -71.88 56.82 -28.31
N ASP A 541 -71.97 57.79 -27.40
CA ASP A 541 -73.25 58.28 -26.88
C ASP A 541 -73.57 59.65 -27.50
N ILE A 542 -74.75 59.75 -28.11
CA ILE A 542 -75.22 60.98 -28.77
C ILE A 542 -76.45 61.50 -28.02
N SER A 543 -76.43 62.78 -27.67
CA SER A 543 -77.59 63.50 -27.16
C SER A 543 -77.72 64.83 -27.90
N ASN A 544 -78.80 64.97 -28.67
CA ASN A 544 -78.99 66.09 -29.59
C ASN A 544 -77.81 66.26 -30.59
N ASN A 545 -77.02 67.34 -30.47
CA ASN A 545 -75.80 67.61 -31.26
C ASN A 545 -74.52 67.43 -30.42
N THR A 546 -74.62 66.76 -29.27
CA THR A 546 -73.49 66.48 -28.38
C THR A 546 -73.13 65.01 -28.45
N ILE A 547 -71.84 64.71 -28.57
CA ILE A 547 -71.29 63.36 -28.70
C ILE A 547 -70.31 63.12 -27.57
N THR A 548 -70.41 61.96 -26.92
CA THR A 548 -69.46 61.47 -25.92
C THR A 548 -68.78 60.21 -26.46
N VAL A 549 -67.45 60.21 -26.48
CA VAL A 549 -66.62 59.12 -27.02
C VAL A 549 -66.11 58.26 -25.87
N ASN A 550 -66.38 56.97 -25.91
CA ASN A 550 -65.85 56.00 -24.95
C ASN A 550 -64.72 55.21 -25.60
N VAL A 551 -63.62 54.98 -24.88
CA VAL A 551 -62.39 54.38 -25.41
C VAL A 551 -61.93 53.25 -24.48
N ILE A 552 -61.39 52.18 -25.06
CA ILE A 552 -60.70 51.09 -24.37
C ILE A 552 -59.33 50.85 -25.02
N GLY A 553 -58.42 50.17 -24.32
CA GLY A 553 -57.05 49.96 -24.83
C GLY A 553 -56.22 51.25 -24.84
N GLY A 554 -55.04 51.22 -25.44
CA GLY A 554 -54.10 52.35 -25.39
C GLY A 554 -53.62 52.71 -23.97
N THR A 555 -52.84 53.78 -23.87
CA THR A 555 -52.27 54.30 -22.62
C THR A 555 -52.78 55.72 -22.36
N PRO A 556 -53.60 55.95 -21.32
CA PRO A 556 -54.06 57.30 -20.97
C PRO A 556 -52.90 58.26 -20.64
N PRO A 557 -53.08 59.59 -20.76
CA PRO A 557 -54.30 60.29 -21.16
C PRO A 557 -54.61 60.19 -22.67
N TYR A 558 -55.91 60.22 -23.01
CA TYR A 558 -56.36 60.27 -24.41
C TYR A 558 -56.61 61.70 -24.86
N GLN A 559 -56.44 61.95 -26.15
CA GLN A 559 -56.89 63.15 -26.82
C GLN A 559 -57.84 62.80 -27.96
N PHE A 560 -58.82 63.67 -28.15
CA PHE A 560 -59.91 63.49 -29.10
C PHE A 560 -59.89 64.62 -30.13
N SER A 561 -60.23 64.31 -31.38
CA SER A 561 -60.37 65.30 -32.44
C SER A 561 -61.48 64.91 -33.42
N MET A 562 -62.09 65.89 -34.09
CA MET A 562 -63.01 65.66 -35.22
C MET A 562 -62.37 65.92 -36.59
N ASP A 563 -61.22 66.60 -36.62
CA ASP A 563 -60.54 67.06 -37.85
C ASP A 563 -59.08 66.56 -37.95
N ASN A 564 -58.66 65.70 -37.03
CA ASN A 564 -57.30 65.17 -36.89
C ASN A 564 -56.20 66.25 -36.72
N SER A 565 -56.57 67.49 -36.39
CA SER A 565 -55.65 68.64 -36.33
C SER A 565 -55.78 69.41 -35.01
N VAL A 566 -57.02 69.67 -34.58
CA VAL A 566 -57.33 70.31 -33.30
C VAL A 566 -57.73 69.22 -32.29
N TRP A 567 -56.94 69.11 -31.22
CA TRP A 567 -57.08 68.08 -30.20
C TRP A 567 -57.61 68.65 -28.88
N GLN A 568 -58.45 67.89 -28.19
CA GLN A 568 -59.00 68.22 -26.88
C GLN A 568 -58.89 67.02 -25.93
N ASP A 569 -58.74 67.28 -24.63
CA ASP A 569 -58.68 66.23 -23.60
C ASP A 569 -60.08 65.70 -23.22
N SER A 570 -61.10 66.53 -23.44
CA SER A 570 -62.50 66.15 -23.22
C SER A 570 -62.94 65.14 -24.28
N ASN A 571 -63.59 64.06 -23.86
CA ASN A 571 -64.22 63.11 -24.76
C ASN A 571 -65.61 63.57 -25.27
N ILE A 572 -65.99 64.83 -24.97
CA ILE A 572 -67.30 65.41 -25.32
C ILE A 572 -67.13 66.47 -26.42
N PHE A 573 -67.83 66.29 -27.53
CA PHE A 573 -67.97 67.27 -28.61
C PHE A 573 -69.37 67.87 -28.62
N THR A 574 -69.48 69.19 -28.70
CA THR A 574 -70.78 69.89 -28.77
C THR A 574 -71.00 70.52 -30.14
N ASN A 575 -72.27 70.77 -30.49
CA ASN A 575 -72.66 71.38 -31.77
C ASN A 575 -72.16 70.60 -33.01
N VAL A 576 -72.05 69.27 -32.90
CA VAL A 576 -71.57 68.44 -34.01
C VAL A 576 -72.58 68.49 -35.17
N PRO A 577 -72.13 68.78 -36.41
CA PRO A 577 -72.99 68.81 -37.59
C PRO A 577 -73.76 67.50 -37.79
N ARG A 578 -74.98 67.61 -38.32
CA ARG A 578 -75.76 66.43 -38.73
C ARG A 578 -75.10 65.76 -39.93
N GLY A 579 -75.22 64.44 -40.02
CA GLY A 579 -74.60 63.65 -41.08
C GLY A 579 -73.36 62.89 -40.59
N LYS A 580 -72.46 62.54 -41.52
CA LYS A 580 -71.25 61.77 -41.24
C LYS A 580 -70.17 62.67 -40.65
N ASN A 581 -69.58 62.26 -39.53
CA ASN A 581 -68.47 62.94 -38.87
C ASN A 581 -67.37 61.93 -38.56
N MET A 582 -66.11 62.36 -38.58
CA MET A 582 -64.98 61.55 -38.14
C MET A 582 -64.67 61.85 -36.67
N ILE A 583 -64.28 60.82 -35.94
CA ILE A 583 -63.72 60.92 -34.59
C ILE A 583 -62.35 60.28 -34.62
N TYR A 584 -61.35 61.01 -34.16
CA TYR A 584 -59.98 60.55 -33.98
C TYR A 584 -59.67 60.48 -32.49
N VAL A 585 -59.01 59.40 -32.08
CA VAL A 585 -58.54 59.20 -30.70
C VAL A 585 -57.09 58.77 -30.75
N LYS A 586 -56.25 59.51 -30.03
CA LYS A 586 -54.87 59.15 -29.75
C LYS A 586 -54.63 59.08 -28.25
N ASP A 587 -53.59 58.36 -27.87
CA ASP A 587 -53.21 58.12 -26.49
C ASP A 587 -51.89 58.82 -26.15
N SER A 588 -51.33 58.57 -24.96
CA SER A 588 -50.09 59.23 -24.52
C SER A 588 -48.85 58.78 -25.28
N PHE A 589 -48.89 57.64 -25.98
CA PHE A 589 -47.80 57.19 -26.84
C PHE A 589 -47.75 57.95 -28.18
N ASP A 590 -48.81 58.72 -28.50
CA ASP A 590 -48.89 59.58 -29.69
C ASP A 590 -48.63 58.85 -31.01
N CYS A 591 -49.02 57.57 -31.06
CA CYS A 591 -49.00 56.77 -32.28
C CYS A 591 -50.07 57.24 -33.28
N GLU A 592 -50.09 56.65 -34.48
CA GLU A 592 -51.12 56.93 -35.47
C GLU A 592 -52.53 56.85 -34.84
N PRO A 593 -53.33 57.94 -34.87
CA PRO A 593 -54.60 57.98 -34.18
C PRO A 593 -55.58 56.94 -34.70
N SER A 594 -56.30 56.28 -33.79
CA SER A 594 -57.46 55.49 -34.17
C SER A 594 -58.57 56.41 -34.69
N ALA A 595 -59.25 55.99 -35.76
CA ALA A 595 -60.27 56.79 -36.41
C ALA A 595 -61.55 55.99 -36.64
N ILE A 596 -62.70 56.61 -36.37
CA ILE A 596 -64.03 56.04 -36.64
C ILE A 596 -64.94 57.08 -37.29
N GLN A 597 -65.70 56.66 -38.29
CA GLN A 597 -66.76 57.48 -38.88
C GLN A 597 -68.10 57.20 -38.18
N ILE A 598 -68.78 58.24 -37.71
CA ILE A 598 -70.08 58.13 -37.06
C ILE A 598 -71.13 58.95 -37.79
N THR A 599 -72.41 58.59 -37.65
CA THR A 599 -73.54 59.39 -38.16
C THR A 599 -74.28 60.09 -37.03
N VAL A 600 -74.39 61.42 -37.10
CA VAL A 600 -75.26 62.22 -36.21
C VAL A 600 -76.61 62.43 -36.93
N PRO A 601 -77.67 61.69 -36.56
CA PRO A 601 -78.95 61.76 -37.27
C PRO A 601 -79.68 63.06 -36.96
N ASN A 602 -80.52 63.52 -37.90
CA ASN A 602 -81.50 64.59 -37.65
C ASN A 602 -82.82 63.94 -37.24
N LEU A 603 -83.12 63.89 -35.94
CA LEU A 603 -84.32 63.24 -35.42
C LEU A 603 -85.36 64.29 -35.03
N VAL A 604 -86.60 64.10 -35.47
CA VAL A 604 -87.73 64.93 -35.05
C VAL A 604 -88.05 64.70 -33.56
N ASN A 605 -88.36 65.77 -32.84
CA ASN A 605 -88.67 65.74 -31.41
C ASN A 605 -90.15 66.03 -31.11
N ALA A 606 -91.02 66.06 -32.13
CA ALA A 606 -92.46 66.17 -31.97
C ALA A 606 -93.20 65.44 -33.10
N ILE A 607 -94.29 64.77 -32.75
CA ILE A 607 -95.28 64.23 -33.70
C ILE A 607 -96.69 64.70 -33.33
N THR A 608 -97.52 64.93 -34.34
CA THR A 608 -98.94 65.29 -34.26
C THR A 608 -99.76 64.24 -35.01
N PRO A 609 -100.09 63.08 -34.41
CA PRO A 609 -100.69 61.95 -35.14
C PRO A 609 -102.19 62.19 -35.46
N ASN A 610 -102.47 63.09 -36.40
CA ASN A 610 -103.82 63.51 -36.82
C ASN A 610 -104.13 63.14 -38.29
N ASN A 611 -103.19 62.48 -38.99
CA ASN A 611 -103.27 62.07 -40.39
C ASN A 611 -103.38 63.25 -41.38
N ASP A 612 -102.82 64.42 -41.05
CA ASP A 612 -102.77 65.57 -41.97
C ASP A 612 -101.56 65.53 -42.92
N GLY A 613 -100.70 64.52 -42.79
CA GLY A 613 -99.47 64.32 -43.56
C GLY A 613 -98.27 65.07 -42.99
N VAL A 614 -98.40 65.82 -41.90
CA VAL A 614 -97.37 66.67 -41.30
C VAL A 614 -97.03 66.16 -39.90
N ASN A 615 -95.80 65.66 -39.72
CA ASN A 615 -95.30 65.13 -38.43
C ASN A 615 -96.21 64.04 -37.83
N ASP A 616 -96.92 63.25 -38.63
CA ASP A 616 -97.81 62.18 -38.14
C ASP A 616 -97.05 61.01 -37.48
N ALA A 617 -95.82 60.77 -37.91
CA ALA A 617 -94.99 59.68 -37.46
C ALA A 617 -93.51 60.07 -37.45
N ILE A 618 -92.72 59.39 -36.62
CA ILE A 618 -91.27 59.33 -36.85
C ILE A 618 -91.02 58.36 -38.00
N ASP A 619 -90.13 58.74 -38.91
CA ASP A 619 -89.65 57.88 -40.00
C ASP A 619 -88.12 57.96 -40.05
N TYR A 620 -87.46 56.94 -39.54
CA TYR A 620 -86.01 56.85 -39.53
C TYR A 620 -85.49 55.76 -40.48
N SER A 621 -86.28 55.40 -41.49
CA SER A 621 -85.91 54.42 -42.52
C SER A 621 -84.63 54.78 -43.28
N SER A 622 -84.29 56.07 -43.36
CA SER A 622 -83.03 56.56 -43.94
C SER A 622 -81.78 56.11 -43.18
N LEU A 623 -81.91 55.69 -41.92
CA LEU A 623 -80.84 55.08 -41.13
C LEU A 623 -80.79 53.56 -41.29
N GLY A 624 -81.69 52.94 -42.05
CA GLY A 624 -81.81 51.49 -42.18
C GLY A 624 -80.60 50.77 -42.79
N TYR A 625 -79.59 51.51 -43.27
CA TYR A 625 -78.28 50.99 -43.66
C TYR A 625 -77.35 50.72 -42.48
N LYS A 626 -77.69 51.19 -41.27
CA LYS A 626 -76.94 50.92 -40.03
C LYS A 626 -77.23 49.52 -39.51
N GLU A 627 -76.21 48.86 -38.97
CA GLU A 627 -76.34 47.52 -38.41
C GLU A 627 -77.07 47.56 -37.06
N ASN A 628 -77.94 46.57 -36.81
CA ASN A 628 -78.71 46.45 -35.57
C ASN A 628 -79.48 47.72 -35.14
N LEU A 629 -79.97 48.50 -36.11
CA LEU A 629 -80.76 49.70 -35.83
C LEU A 629 -82.05 49.35 -35.08
N VAL A 630 -82.21 49.92 -33.88
CA VAL A 630 -83.42 49.77 -33.07
C VAL A 630 -83.77 51.12 -32.44
N ILE A 631 -85.04 51.50 -32.53
CA ILE A 631 -85.62 52.65 -31.84
C ILE A 631 -86.56 52.13 -30.76
N LYS A 632 -86.35 52.55 -29.52
CA LYS A 632 -87.25 52.24 -28.40
C LYS A 632 -87.79 53.52 -27.83
N ILE A 633 -89.07 53.50 -27.46
CA ILE A 633 -89.80 54.67 -26.97
C ILE A 633 -90.37 54.33 -25.61
N PHE A 634 -90.16 55.22 -24.66
CA PHE A 634 -90.46 55.02 -23.25
C PHE A 634 -91.40 56.11 -22.75
N ASP A 635 -92.32 55.73 -21.86
CA ASP A 635 -93.13 56.68 -21.11
C ASP A 635 -92.33 57.32 -19.95
N ARG A 636 -92.98 58.20 -19.19
CA ARG A 636 -92.39 58.91 -18.05
C ARG A 636 -91.93 58.01 -16.89
N TYR A 637 -92.35 56.75 -16.88
CA TYR A 637 -91.96 55.76 -15.87
C TYR A 637 -90.87 54.82 -16.37
N GLY A 638 -90.35 55.04 -17.58
CA GLY A 638 -89.33 54.19 -18.20
C GLY A 638 -89.89 52.90 -18.82
N ILE A 639 -91.21 52.78 -18.97
CA ILE A 639 -91.82 51.61 -19.61
C ILE A 639 -91.71 51.75 -21.12
N ASN A 640 -91.17 50.74 -21.81
CA ASN A 640 -91.13 50.69 -23.27
C ASN A 640 -92.56 50.58 -23.82
N VAL A 641 -93.00 51.60 -24.55
CA VAL A 641 -94.33 51.69 -25.16
C VAL A 641 -94.33 51.32 -26.63
N TYR A 642 -93.18 51.40 -27.32
CA TYR A 642 -93.05 51.03 -28.73
C TYR A 642 -91.60 50.75 -29.12
N GLN A 643 -91.40 49.81 -30.05
CA GLN A 643 -90.11 49.56 -30.69
C GLN A 643 -90.25 49.66 -32.21
N ALA A 644 -89.42 50.50 -32.83
CA ALA A 644 -89.26 50.56 -34.28
C ALA A 644 -87.97 49.85 -34.70
N ASP A 645 -88.08 48.91 -35.63
CA ASP A 645 -86.98 48.10 -36.16
C ASP A 645 -87.25 47.74 -37.63
N ARG A 646 -86.45 46.82 -38.19
CA ARG A 646 -86.58 46.43 -39.60
C ARG A 646 -87.96 45.89 -39.96
N SER A 647 -88.66 45.25 -39.03
CA SER A 647 -89.96 44.62 -39.28
C SER A 647 -91.09 45.62 -39.52
N ASN A 648 -90.97 46.84 -38.99
CA ASN A 648 -91.95 47.91 -39.12
C ASN A 648 -91.38 49.15 -39.85
N GLY A 649 -90.26 48.97 -40.55
CA GLY A 649 -89.66 50.02 -41.38
C GLY A 649 -89.05 51.18 -40.59
N TYR A 650 -88.75 50.98 -39.30
CA TYR A 650 -88.18 52.01 -38.41
C TYR A 650 -89.09 53.24 -38.21
N LYS A 651 -90.42 53.03 -38.24
CA LYS A 651 -91.42 54.09 -38.11
C LYS A 651 -92.27 53.94 -36.85
N TRP A 652 -92.79 55.05 -36.35
CA TRP A 652 -93.79 55.04 -35.28
C TRP A 652 -94.75 56.22 -35.39
N ASP A 653 -96.05 55.93 -35.38
CA ASP A 653 -97.16 56.84 -35.59
C ASP A 653 -97.83 57.30 -34.27
N GLY A 654 -97.16 57.17 -33.14
CA GLY A 654 -97.71 57.53 -31.83
C GLY A 654 -98.76 56.54 -31.29
N ARG A 655 -98.85 55.31 -31.83
CA ARG A 655 -99.75 54.27 -31.32
C ARG A 655 -99.04 53.19 -30.51
N ARG A 656 -99.78 52.54 -29.62
CA ARG A 656 -99.43 51.29 -28.95
C ARG A 656 -100.59 50.31 -29.12
N SER A 657 -100.34 49.21 -29.83
CA SER A 657 -101.36 48.18 -30.14
C SER A 657 -102.65 48.80 -30.71
N ASP A 658 -102.49 49.56 -31.80
CA ASP A 658 -103.52 50.30 -32.55
C ASP A 658 -104.23 51.46 -31.82
N ARG A 659 -103.94 51.67 -30.53
CA ARG A 659 -104.48 52.79 -29.75
C ARG A 659 -103.51 53.96 -29.73
N LYS A 660 -104.04 55.17 -29.93
CA LYS A 660 -103.28 56.42 -29.70
C LYS A 660 -102.81 56.45 -28.24
N ILE A 661 -101.53 56.72 -28.02
CA ILE A 661 -101.02 56.97 -26.67
C ILE A 661 -101.41 58.38 -26.22
N SER A 662 -101.37 58.66 -24.92
CA SER A 662 -101.72 59.98 -24.37
C SER A 662 -100.82 61.09 -24.91
N THR A 663 -101.38 62.30 -25.05
CA THR A 663 -100.58 63.50 -25.30
C THR A 663 -99.58 63.72 -24.16
N GLY A 664 -98.30 63.89 -24.49
CA GLY A 664 -97.24 64.05 -23.50
C GLY A 664 -95.83 63.93 -24.08
N THR A 665 -94.84 64.12 -23.22
CA THR A 665 -93.43 63.89 -23.57
C THR A 665 -93.06 62.44 -23.31
N TYR A 666 -92.46 61.81 -24.30
CA TYR A 666 -91.88 60.47 -24.26
C TYR A 666 -90.37 60.57 -24.45
N TRP A 667 -89.64 59.52 -24.08
CA TRP A 667 -88.20 59.43 -24.28
C TRP A 667 -87.92 58.37 -25.32
N TYR A 668 -86.91 58.57 -26.15
CA TYR A 668 -86.51 57.55 -27.10
C TYR A 668 -85.01 57.29 -27.05
N THR A 669 -84.65 56.05 -27.37
CA THR A 669 -83.29 55.65 -27.66
C THR A 669 -83.22 55.10 -29.07
N VAL A 670 -82.28 55.56 -29.88
CA VAL A 670 -81.92 54.97 -31.17
C VAL A 670 -80.55 54.33 -31.01
N THR A 671 -80.44 53.03 -31.21
CA THR A 671 -79.18 52.28 -31.09
C THR A 671 -78.82 51.59 -32.39
N TRP A 672 -77.54 51.57 -32.76
CA TRP A 672 -77.02 50.83 -33.90
C TRP A 672 -75.54 50.50 -33.71
N ASN A 673 -74.96 49.69 -34.58
CA ASN A 673 -73.51 49.48 -34.68
C ASN A 673 -72.97 50.17 -35.94
N GLU A 674 -71.83 50.86 -35.82
CA GLU A 674 -71.07 51.33 -36.98
C GLU A 674 -70.44 50.15 -37.72
N ALA A 675 -70.27 50.31 -39.03
CA ALA A 675 -69.68 49.28 -39.90
C ALA A 675 -68.14 49.36 -39.88
N ASP A 676 -67.55 49.43 -38.70
CA ASP A 676 -66.11 49.35 -38.44
C ASP A 676 -65.72 47.96 -37.93
N ALA A 677 -64.41 47.65 -37.91
CA ALA A 677 -63.93 46.33 -37.49
C ALA A 677 -64.32 45.95 -36.05
N ALA A 678 -64.55 46.95 -35.18
CA ALA A 678 -64.98 46.74 -33.80
C ALA A 678 -66.51 46.65 -33.63
N GLY A 679 -67.30 46.95 -34.67
CA GLY A 679 -68.77 47.01 -34.59
C GLY A 679 -69.24 48.00 -33.53
N THR A 680 -68.66 49.21 -33.52
CA THR A 680 -68.79 50.16 -32.42
C THR A 680 -70.26 50.52 -32.16
N PRO A 681 -70.79 50.25 -30.96
CA PRO A 681 -72.17 50.59 -30.61
C PRO A 681 -72.35 52.10 -30.46
N VAL A 682 -73.40 52.62 -31.09
CA VAL A 682 -73.84 54.00 -30.97
C VAL A 682 -75.21 54.05 -30.32
N LYS A 683 -75.38 54.94 -29.34
CA LYS A 683 -76.65 55.18 -28.66
C LYS A 683 -77.00 56.65 -28.73
N TYR A 684 -78.06 56.97 -29.46
CA TYR A 684 -78.69 58.28 -29.41
C TYR A 684 -79.81 58.27 -28.37
N SER A 685 -79.86 59.26 -27.49
CA SER A 685 -80.97 59.45 -26.53
C SER A 685 -81.59 60.84 -26.64
N GLY A 686 -82.91 60.90 -26.60
CA GLY A 686 -83.66 62.15 -26.70
C GLY A 686 -85.07 62.04 -26.14
N TRP A 687 -85.87 63.07 -26.39
CA TRP A 687 -87.29 63.10 -26.05
C TRP A 687 -88.12 63.47 -27.29
N ILE A 688 -89.36 63.02 -27.29
CA ILE A 688 -90.34 63.29 -28.33
C ILE A 688 -91.67 63.72 -27.71
N LEU A 689 -92.21 64.84 -28.17
CA LEU A 689 -93.54 65.30 -27.80
C LEU A 689 -94.56 64.63 -28.72
N VAL A 690 -95.51 63.91 -28.14
CA VAL A 690 -96.66 63.38 -28.86
C VAL A 690 -97.85 64.27 -28.54
N LYS A 691 -98.36 64.98 -29.54
CA LYS A 691 -99.50 65.88 -29.39
C LYS A 691 -100.66 65.37 -30.23
N ASN A 692 -101.56 64.62 -29.60
CA ASN A 692 -102.84 64.31 -30.22
C ASN A 692 -103.67 65.59 -30.23
N ILE A 693 -103.90 66.13 -31.42
CA ILE A 693 -104.92 67.15 -31.66
C ILE A 693 -106.18 66.33 -31.97
N GLU A 694 -107.26 66.59 -31.24
CA GLU A 694 -108.56 65.97 -31.50
C GLU A 694 -109.11 66.39 -32.87
#